data_AF-A0A6N0WTU0-F1
#
_entry.id   AF-A0A6N0WTU0-F1
#
_cell.length_a   1.000
_cell.length_b   1.000
_cell.length_c   1.000
_cell.angle_alpha   90.00
_cell.angle_beta   90.00
_cell.angle_gamma   90.00
#
_symmetry.space_group_name_H-M   'P 1'
#
loop_
_entity.id
_entity.type
_entity.pdbx_description
1 polymer ?
#
loop_
_entity_poly.entity_id
_entity_poly.type
_entity_poly.pdbx_seq_one_letter_code
_entity_poly.pdbx_strand_id
1 'polypeptide(L)'
;MRSIALGMLLVAAPVTAQAAEAPPPGLEAALAYPFPTSLIAAEAADRIAWITVVKGVRNVWTAAAPDYRAHPLTRAVADDGQELTGLVLSPDGTRAIWVRGGDHDANWPIEWEPNPADSAQLVTLEIWSAATAGGAPVKIAEGDAPAISATGRVAYIKGDKVWSVDAAGKEKPAPLIADHGKAAALAWSPDGTRLAFVSRRGDHSFVGIWSGADRPIVWLAPGMGFDGAPVWSPDGRRVAFTRRPGAGGAPEPMLTETPRPWSIVVADAASGEGRAVWQSPRTANGSYPGEISDGAALMWGARDRLVFRAELDGWPHLYSLPAAGGEPLLLTPGNFMVEHTTMSRDRATLLYDANTGAAAEDDDRRHLFRVPIDRAAPVAVTRGEGLEWTPVTAGGDRIAFVAAGPTRAAEVRVTGAGGRDTLVGDSSAGYAPPMVAPKRVVFKASDGLTVHGQLFEPAGGGGKRPAIVFVHGGPMRQMLLGFPYMDYYAHSYAVNQYLASRGFVVLSVNYRLGIGYGRAFQHPDKSSFRGASEYRDVQAGAKYLQSLAGVDPARIGIWGGSYGGYLTALALARDSATFKAGVDLHGVHDWSRLIAEEDKPAVRYEKGDWEATLKSAFESSPVADVARWKSPVLLIHGDDDRNVRFNQTIDLARRLDDAGVRYEELVLPNEIHGFLRYADWLKADVATVRFFEAELKGK
;
A
#
# COMPACT_ATOMS: atom_id res chain seq x y z
N MET A 1 4.65 49.66 56.18
CA MET A 1 5.30 48.34 56.06
C MET A 1 5.14 47.88 54.63
N ARG A 2 6.26 47.57 53.96
CA ARG A 2 6.38 47.34 52.52
C ARG A 2 5.95 45.91 52.17
N SER A 3 5.08 45.78 51.18
CA SER A 3 4.83 44.55 50.43
C SER A 3 6.02 44.24 49.53
N ILE A 4 6.54 43.01 49.57
CA ILE A 4 7.56 42.51 48.65
C ILE A 4 6.84 41.66 47.61
N ALA A 5 6.83 42.15 46.37
CA ALA A 5 6.47 41.39 45.19
C ALA A 5 7.66 40.52 44.78
N LEU A 6 7.44 39.20 44.61
CA LEU A 6 8.40 38.30 43.99
C LEU A 6 7.89 37.95 42.60
N GLY A 7 8.45 38.61 41.57
CA GLY A 7 8.15 38.32 40.18
C GLY A 7 8.87 37.05 39.73
N MET A 8 8.12 36.03 39.35
CA MET A 8 8.63 34.94 38.51
C MET A 8 8.56 35.41 37.05
N LEU A 9 9.71 35.70 36.45
CA LEU A 9 9.84 35.84 35.00
C LEU A 9 9.69 34.45 34.38
N LEU A 10 8.53 34.17 33.78
CA LEU A 10 8.42 33.16 32.73
C LEU A 10 9.11 33.74 31.49
N VAL A 11 10.31 33.25 31.17
CA VAL A 11 10.92 33.48 29.87
C VAL A 11 10.24 32.54 28.89
N ALA A 12 9.15 33.00 28.27
CA ALA A 12 8.63 32.37 27.08
C ALA A 12 9.67 32.53 25.97
N ALA A 13 10.27 31.42 25.51
CA ALA A 13 11.10 31.44 24.32
C ALA A 13 10.22 31.85 23.13
N PRO A 14 10.64 32.80 22.28
CA PRO A 14 9.85 33.20 21.13
C PRO A 14 9.77 32.02 20.16
N VAL A 15 8.54 31.64 19.80
CA VAL A 15 8.26 30.82 18.62
C VAL A 15 8.63 31.66 17.42
N THR A 16 9.87 31.53 16.95
CA THR A 16 10.28 32.13 15.69
C THR A 16 9.63 31.34 14.56
N ALA A 17 8.74 31.97 13.80
CA ALA A 17 8.30 31.45 12.52
C ALA A 17 9.55 31.15 11.68
N GLN A 18 9.83 29.87 11.46
CA GLN A 18 11.02 29.42 10.77
C GLN A 18 10.87 29.84 9.30
N ALA A 19 11.65 30.82 8.87
CA ALA A 19 11.80 31.12 7.45
C ALA A 19 12.17 29.81 6.73
N ALA A 20 11.62 29.59 5.53
CA ALA A 20 11.90 28.39 4.74
C ALA A 20 13.41 28.29 4.45
N GLU A 21 14.14 27.58 5.30
CA GLU A 21 15.57 27.35 5.15
C GLU A 21 15.79 26.37 4.00
N ALA A 22 16.71 26.71 3.08
CA ALA A 22 17.04 25.89 1.92
C ALA A 22 17.36 24.43 2.28
N PRO A 23 16.92 23.42 1.49
CA PRO A 23 17.18 22.01 1.78
C PRO A 23 18.68 21.71 1.99
N PRO A 24 19.03 20.75 2.87
CA PRO A 24 20.40 20.24 2.96
C PRO A 24 20.94 19.84 1.58
N PRO A 25 22.22 20.15 1.25
CA PRO A 25 22.77 19.87 -0.07
C PRO A 25 22.56 18.42 -0.51
N GLY A 26 21.99 18.24 -1.70
CA GLY A 26 21.74 16.93 -2.31
C GLY A 26 20.45 16.23 -1.87
N LEU A 27 19.72 16.68 -0.84
CA LEU A 27 18.49 16.00 -0.40
C LEU A 27 17.44 15.98 -1.52
N GLU A 28 17.16 17.13 -2.11
CA GLU A 28 16.19 17.24 -3.20
C GLU A 28 16.56 16.37 -4.40
N ALA A 29 17.85 16.24 -4.70
CA ALA A 29 18.35 15.39 -5.79
C ALA A 29 18.23 13.89 -5.47
N ALA A 30 18.37 13.49 -4.21
CA ALA A 30 18.14 12.12 -3.76
C ALA A 30 16.66 11.70 -3.84
N LEU A 31 15.74 12.67 -3.67
CA LEU A 31 14.28 12.47 -3.73
C LEU A 31 13.70 12.68 -5.14
N ALA A 32 14.50 13.09 -6.12
CA ALA A 32 14.05 13.43 -7.48
C ALA A 32 13.92 12.21 -8.41
N TYR A 33 13.62 11.02 -7.88
CA TYR A 33 13.55 9.79 -8.66
C TYR A 33 12.18 9.64 -9.36
N PRO A 34 12.13 8.99 -10.54
CA PRO A 34 10.86 8.59 -11.14
C PRO A 34 10.28 7.37 -10.41
N PHE A 35 8.96 7.35 -10.26
CA PHE A 35 8.23 6.21 -9.73
C PHE A 35 7.05 5.84 -10.63
N PRO A 36 7.11 4.70 -11.36
CA PRO A 36 5.99 4.18 -12.12
C PRO A 36 4.96 3.50 -11.21
N THR A 37 3.69 3.82 -11.42
CA THR A 37 2.53 3.17 -10.78
C THR A 37 1.55 2.69 -11.85
N SER A 38 0.62 1.82 -11.46
CA SER A 38 -0.50 1.39 -12.31
C SER A 38 -0.08 0.85 -13.68
N LEU A 39 0.98 0.04 -13.76
CA LEU A 39 1.36 -0.61 -15.01
C LEU A 39 0.26 -1.63 -15.40
N ILE A 40 -0.37 -1.39 -16.56
CA ILE A 40 -1.45 -2.21 -17.10
C ILE A 40 -1.20 -2.54 -18.58
N ALA A 41 -1.88 -3.57 -19.09
CA ALA A 41 -1.90 -3.94 -20.50
C ALA A 41 -3.33 -4.00 -21.05
N ALA A 42 -3.49 -3.75 -22.35
CA ALA A 42 -4.75 -3.96 -23.04
C ALA A 42 -5.04 -5.47 -23.21
N GLU A 43 -6.31 -5.86 -23.06
CA GLU A 43 -6.73 -7.27 -23.12
C GLU A 43 -6.47 -7.90 -24.50
N ALA A 44 -6.74 -7.16 -25.59
CA ALA A 44 -6.72 -7.65 -26.96
C ALA A 44 -5.69 -6.93 -27.86
N ALA A 45 -4.79 -6.12 -27.29
CA ALA A 45 -3.78 -5.37 -28.05
C ALA A 45 -2.43 -5.32 -27.36
N ASP A 46 -1.35 -5.26 -28.16
CA ASP A 46 0.04 -5.19 -27.68
C ASP A 46 0.42 -3.79 -27.21
N ARG A 47 -0.30 -3.31 -26.21
CA ARG A 47 -0.13 -1.98 -25.63
C ARG A 47 -0.16 -2.04 -24.12
N ILE A 48 0.71 -1.23 -23.52
CA ILE A 48 0.78 -0.98 -22.09
C ILE A 48 0.53 0.51 -21.79
N ALA A 49 0.12 0.78 -20.57
CA ALA A 49 0.03 2.12 -20.01
C ALA A 49 0.44 2.10 -18.53
N TRP A 50 0.94 3.22 -18.05
CA TRP A 50 1.34 3.40 -16.65
C TRP A 50 1.30 4.89 -16.30
N ILE A 51 1.42 5.18 -15.01
CA ILE A 51 1.57 6.54 -14.48
C ILE A 51 3.00 6.68 -14.00
N THR A 52 3.63 7.82 -14.22
CA THR A 52 4.95 8.14 -13.66
C THR A 52 4.85 9.38 -12.80
N VAL A 53 5.41 9.29 -11.59
CA VAL A 53 5.53 10.39 -10.64
C VAL A 53 7.00 10.83 -10.59
N VAL A 54 7.26 12.12 -10.74
CA VAL A 54 8.60 12.72 -10.53
C VAL A 54 8.40 14.03 -9.78
N LYS A 55 8.95 14.14 -8.56
CA LYS A 55 8.76 15.33 -7.70
C LYS A 55 7.28 15.75 -7.59
N GLY A 56 6.39 14.79 -7.37
CA GLY A 56 4.94 15.01 -7.29
C GLY A 56 4.24 15.29 -8.62
N VAL A 57 4.98 15.53 -9.71
CA VAL A 57 4.40 15.71 -11.05
C VAL A 57 4.02 14.34 -11.61
N ARG A 58 2.72 14.14 -11.82
CA ARG A 58 2.15 12.86 -12.26
C ARG A 58 1.78 12.94 -13.74
N ASN A 59 2.20 11.96 -14.52
CA ASN A 59 1.85 11.87 -15.94
C ASN A 59 1.46 10.45 -16.35
N VAL A 60 0.44 10.32 -17.21
CA VAL A 60 0.04 9.06 -17.83
C VAL A 60 0.86 8.84 -19.09
N TRP A 61 1.37 7.62 -19.26
CA TRP A 61 2.18 7.19 -20.40
C TRP A 61 1.61 5.94 -21.05
N THR A 62 1.94 5.73 -22.33
CA THR A 62 1.62 4.50 -23.06
C THR A 62 2.78 4.09 -23.96
N ALA A 63 2.89 2.80 -24.25
CA ALA A 63 3.81 2.23 -25.23
C ALA A 63 3.17 1.02 -25.90
N ALA A 64 3.55 0.73 -27.15
CA ALA A 64 3.01 -0.40 -27.90
C ALA A 64 4.09 -1.15 -28.67
N ALA A 65 3.83 -2.41 -29.01
CA ALA A 65 4.70 -3.21 -29.86
C ALA A 65 4.91 -2.59 -31.26
N PRO A 66 6.02 -2.92 -31.94
CA PRO A 66 7.08 -3.85 -31.51
C PRO A 66 8.21 -3.23 -30.68
N ASP A 67 8.34 -1.89 -30.69
CA ASP A 67 9.46 -1.15 -30.12
C ASP A 67 9.22 -0.64 -28.69
N TYR A 68 7.96 -0.58 -28.25
CA TYR A 68 7.57 -0.08 -26.92
C TYR A 68 8.15 1.29 -26.61
N ARG A 69 8.12 2.20 -27.60
CA ARG A 69 8.48 3.59 -27.37
C ARG A 69 7.45 4.26 -26.45
N ALA A 70 7.92 4.91 -25.39
CA ALA A 70 7.06 5.62 -24.45
C ALA A 70 6.50 6.92 -25.07
N HIS A 71 5.20 7.15 -24.87
CA HIS A 71 4.47 8.33 -25.32
C HIS A 71 3.64 8.90 -24.16
N PRO A 72 3.83 10.19 -23.79
CA PRO A 72 3.05 10.81 -22.73
C PRO A 72 1.65 11.15 -23.25
N LEU A 73 0.62 10.74 -22.51
CA LEU A 73 -0.77 11.13 -22.74
C LEU A 73 -1.10 12.45 -22.02
N THR A 74 -0.45 12.71 -20.89
CA THR A 74 -0.50 14.00 -20.18
C THR A 74 0.89 14.64 -20.18
N ARG A 75 0.94 15.98 -20.02
CA ARG A 75 2.20 16.75 -19.98
C ARG A 75 2.18 17.79 -18.86
N ALA A 76 1.80 17.37 -17.66
CA ALA A 76 1.89 18.20 -16.47
C ALA A 76 3.36 18.56 -16.19
N VAL A 77 3.59 19.80 -15.77
CA VAL A 77 4.92 20.35 -15.46
C VAL A 77 5.06 20.83 -14.02
N ALA A 78 3.97 20.77 -13.25
CA ALA A 78 3.91 21.22 -11.87
C ALA A 78 3.13 20.22 -11.03
N ASP A 79 3.49 20.14 -9.76
CA ASP A 79 2.80 19.34 -8.75
C ASP A 79 1.61 20.13 -8.20
N ASP A 80 0.41 19.67 -8.55
CA ASP A 80 -0.85 20.24 -8.13
C ASP A 80 -1.45 19.49 -6.93
N GLY A 81 -0.75 18.50 -6.37
CA GLY A 81 -1.21 17.71 -5.23
C GLY A 81 -2.46 16.89 -5.54
N GLN A 82 -2.62 16.43 -6.80
CA GLN A 82 -3.75 15.61 -7.22
C GLN A 82 -3.26 14.27 -7.73
N GLU A 83 -3.79 13.19 -7.16
CA GLU A 83 -3.42 11.84 -7.58
C GLU A 83 -3.88 11.55 -9.01
N LEU A 84 -3.21 10.59 -9.64
CA LEU A 84 -3.71 9.91 -10.83
C LEU A 84 -3.84 8.42 -10.47
N THR A 85 -5.05 7.89 -10.53
CA THR A 85 -5.38 6.51 -10.13
C THR A 85 -6.37 5.88 -11.12
N GLY A 86 -6.85 4.66 -10.86
CA GLY A 86 -7.91 4.03 -11.65
C GLY A 86 -7.59 3.88 -13.15
N LEU A 87 -6.31 3.77 -13.51
CA LEU A 87 -5.89 3.68 -14.91
C LEU A 87 -6.41 2.37 -15.53
N VAL A 88 -7.13 2.49 -16.64
CA VAL A 88 -7.62 1.36 -17.46
C VAL A 88 -7.39 1.63 -18.95
N LEU A 89 -7.18 0.57 -19.72
CA LEU A 89 -7.13 0.60 -21.18
C LEU A 89 -8.41 -0.01 -21.75
N SER A 90 -8.90 0.54 -22.87
CA SER A 90 -9.90 -0.16 -23.67
C SER A 90 -9.36 -1.53 -24.11
N PRO A 91 -10.21 -2.57 -24.29
CA PRO A 91 -9.73 -3.90 -24.68
C PRO A 91 -8.86 -3.89 -25.95
N ASP A 92 -9.20 -3.04 -26.93
CA ASP A 92 -8.45 -2.83 -28.17
C ASP A 92 -7.21 -1.93 -28.02
N GLY A 93 -6.95 -1.41 -26.83
CA GLY A 93 -5.83 -0.51 -26.52
C GLY A 93 -5.90 0.87 -27.18
N THR A 94 -7.03 1.28 -27.77
CA THR A 94 -7.13 2.58 -28.47
C THR A 94 -7.33 3.77 -27.52
N ARG A 95 -7.77 3.53 -26.28
CA ARG A 95 -8.01 4.57 -25.27
C ARG A 95 -7.47 4.19 -23.90
N ALA A 96 -6.97 5.19 -23.19
CA ALA A 96 -6.66 5.12 -21.77
C ALA A 96 -7.61 6.02 -20.99
N ILE A 97 -8.08 5.55 -19.84
CA ILE A 97 -8.96 6.28 -18.92
C ILE A 97 -8.33 6.22 -17.54
N TRP A 98 -8.39 7.31 -16.80
CA TRP A 98 -7.87 7.38 -15.43
C TRP A 98 -8.70 8.35 -14.59
N VAL A 99 -8.50 8.27 -13.29
CA VAL A 99 -9.08 9.15 -12.29
C VAL A 99 -8.04 10.19 -11.89
N ARG A 100 -8.46 11.44 -11.72
CA ARG A 100 -7.65 12.55 -11.22
C ARG A 100 -8.27 13.11 -9.95
N GLY A 101 -7.45 13.28 -8.91
CA GLY A 101 -7.88 13.71 -7.57
C GLY A 101 -8.29 12.53 -6.70
N GLY A 102 -8.71 12.83 -5.47
CA GLY A 102 -9.14 11.83 -4.48
C GLY A 102 -8.14 11.59 -3.36
N ASP A 103 -8.62 10.87 -2.35
CA ASP A 103 -7.81 10.16 -1.35
C ASP A 103 -8.22 8.68 -1.39
N HIS A 104 -7.44 7.87 -2.09
CA HIS A 104 -7.72 6.44 -2.24
C HIS A 104 -7.19 5.59 -1.07
N ASP A 105 -6.57 6.22 -0.06
CA ASP A 105 -6.00 5.60 1.14
C ASP A 105 -6.80 5.91 2.44
N ALA A 106 -7.94 6.61 2.32
CA ALA A 106 -8.81 6.96 3.44
C ALA A 106 -9.48 5.74 4.09
N ASN A 107 -9.46 5.70 5.44
CA ASN A 107 -10.13 4.64 6.23
C ASN A 107 -11.61 4.93 6.49
N TRP A 108 -12.08 6.17 6.30
CA TRP A 108 -13.47 6.58 6.54
C TRP A 108 -14.04 7.43 5.41
N PRO A 109 -15.37 7.57 5.31
CA PRO A 109 -16.03 8.30 4.23
C PRO A 109 -15.50 9.73 4.06
N ILE A 110 -15.31 10.12 2.81
CA ILE A 110 -14.82 11.43 2.41
C ILE A 110 -16.00 12.38 2.22
N GLU A 111 -16.00 13.50 2.94
CA GLU A 111 -16.99 14.58 2.78
C GLU A 111 -16.59 15.57 1.68
N TRP A 112 -15.28 15.79 1.49
CA TRP A 112 -14.70 16.66 0.47
C TRP A 112 -13.36 16.13 -0.03
N GLU A 113 -13.04 16.41 -1.29
CA GLU A 113 -11.76 15.98 -1.86
C GLU A 113 -10.56 16.72 -1.23
N PRO A 114 -9.40 16.06 -1.08
CA PRO A 114 -8.20 16.72 -0.55
C PRO A 114 -7.78 17.93 -1.38
N ASN A 115 -7.36 18.99 -0.70
CA ASN A 115 -6.88 20.22 -1.32
C ASN A 115 -5.54 20.69 -0.73
N PRO A 116 -4.48 19.87 -0.80
CA PRO A 116 -3.17 20.18 -0.22
C PRO A 116 -2.49 21.38 -0.90
N ALA A 117 -2.95 21.76 -2.10
CA ALA A 117 -2.44 22.91 -2.84
C ALA A 117 -3.08 24.26 -2.43
N ASP A 118 -3.96 24.25 -1.42
CA ASP A 118 -4.75 25.42 -0.98
C ASP A 118 -5.45 26.14 -2.13
N SER A 119 -5.93 25.36 -3.11
CA SER A 119 -6.61 25.91 -4.28
C SER A 119 -7.89 26.61 -3.88
N ALA A 120 -8.12 27.82 -4.41
CA ALA A 120 -9.40 28.51 -4.27
C ALA A 120 -10.51 27.85 -5.10
N GLN A 121 -10.17 26.95 -6.03
CA GLN A 121 -11.12 26.19 -6.83
C GLN A 121 -11.49 24.89 -6.13
N LEU A 122 -12.77 24.53 -6.18
CA LEU A 122 -13.25 23.26 -5.66
C LEU A 122 -12.53 22.11 -6.38
N VAL A 123 -11.89 21.24 -5.61
CA VAL A 123 -11.31 20.00 -6.10
C VAL A 123 -12.42 18.96 -6.22
N THR A 124 -12.48 18.28 -7.35
CA THR A 124 -13.43 17.20 -7.61
C THR A 124 -12.70 15.96 -8.08
N LEU A 125 -13.29 14.79 -7.88
CA LEU A 125 -12.82 13.53 -8.44
C LEU A 125 -13.24 13.41 -9.91
N GLU A 126 -12.27 13.39 -10.82
CA GLU A 126 -12.50 13.53 -12.26
C GLU A 126 -12.06 12.30 -13.04
N ILE A 127 -12.86 11.87 -14.02
CA ILE A 127 -12.50 10.82 -14.96
C ILE A 127 -12.06 11.47 -16.26
N TRP A 128 -10.86 11.13 -16.68
CA TRP A 128 -10.21 11.64 -17.89
C TRP A 128 -9.98 10.52 -18.90
N SER A 129 -9.97 10.88 -20.18
CA SER A 129 -9.75 9.95 -21.29
C SER A 129 -8.84 10.55 -22.34
N ALA A 130 -7.97 9.72 -22.93
CA ALA A 130 -7.16 10.08 -24.08
C ALA A 130 -7.06 8.92 -25.07
N ALA A 131 -6.94 9.26 -26.36
CA ALA A 131 -6.57 8.29 -27.38
C ALA A 131 -5.08 7.93 -27.24
N THR A 132 -4.76 6.64 -27.29
CA THR A 132 -3.39 6.15 -27.07
C THR A 132 -2.45 6.38 -28.26
N ALA A 133 -3.03 6.67 -29.42
CA ALA A 133 -2.29 7.10 -30.62
C ALA A 133 -1.90 8.60 -30.59
N GLY A 134 -2.39 9.36 -29.59
CA GLY A 134 -2.15 10.79 -29.43
C GLY A 134 -3.43 11.62 -29.51
N GLY A 135 -3.39 12.80 -28.89
CA GLY A 135 -4.51 13.71 -28.71
C GLY A 135 -4.48 14.35 -27.33
N ALA A 136 -5.21 15.45 -27.14
CA ALA A 136 -5.34 16.05 -25.82
C ALA A 136 -6.29 15.20 -24.94
N PRO A 137 -5.93 14.94 -23.67
CA PRO A 137 -6.85 14.39 -22.69
C PRO A 137 -8.11 15.24 -22.55
N VAL A 138 -9.24 14.59 -22.31
CA VAL A 138 -10.52 15.25 -22.04
C VAL A 138 -11.14 14.70 -20.76
N LYS A 139 -11.67 15.59 -19.92
CA LYS A 139 -12.55 15.21 -18.80
C LYS A 139 -13.85 14.67 -19.38
N ILE A 140 -14.21 13.45 -19.04
CA ILE A 140 -15.43 12.79 -19.53
C ILE A 140 -16.52 12.72 -18.45
N ALA A 141 -16.14 12.66 -17.17
CA ALA A 141 -17.08 12.60 -16.05
C ALA A 141 -16.44 13.06 -14.73
N GLU A 142 -17.27 13.18 -13.70
CA GLU A 142 -16.84 13.21 -12.29
C GLU A 142 -17.22 11.89 -11.65
N GLY A 143 -16.30 11.27 -10.90
CA GLY A 143 -16.48 9.97 -10.28
C GLY A 143 -15.19 9.15 -10.28
N ASP A 144 -15.32 7.88 -9.90
CA ASP A 144 -14.21 6.98 -9.62
C ASP A 144 -14.41 5.58 -10.23
N ALA A 145 -13.42 4.71 -10.07
CA ALA A 145 -13.45 3.29 -10.40
C ALA A 145 -13.98 3.01 -11.82
N PRO A 146 -13.38 3.62 -12.87
CA PRO A 146 -13.83 3.43 -14.23
C PRO A 146 -13.59 1.99 -14.71
N ALA A 147 -14.57 1.45 -15.43
CA ALA A 147 -14.49 0.19 -16.16
C ALA A 147 -14.95 0.43 -17.61
N ILE A 148 -14.10 0.14 -18.58
CA ILE A 148 -14.40 0.31 -20.01
C ILE A 148 -14.79 -1.01 -20.66
N SER A 149 -15.89 -0.97 -21.43
CA SER A 149 -16.38 -2.10 -22.22
C SER A 149 -15.67 -2.20 -23.57
N ALA A 150 -15.77 -3.37 -24.21
CA ALA A 150 -15.34 -3.58 -25.59
C ALA A 150 -16.08 -2.68 -26.61
N THR A 151 -17.24 -2.11 -26.24
CA THR A 151 -18.00 -1.19 -27.11
C THR A 151 -17.65 0.29 -26.88
N GLY A 152 -16.68 0.59 -26.01
CA GLY A 152 -16.26 1.97 -25.71
C GLY A 152 -17.14 2.70 -24.70
N ARG A 153 -18.12 2.05 -24.07
CA ARG A 153 -18.86 2.60 -22.93
C ARG A 153 -18.03 2.46 -21.66
N VAL A 154 -17.95 3.54 -20.88
CA VAL A 154 -17.32 3.58 -19.56
C VAL A 154 -18.42 3.52 -18.50
N ALA A 155 -18.37 2.54 -17.62
CA ALA A 155 -19.12 2.54 -16.36
C ALA A 155 -18.21 3.04 -15.24
N TYR A 156 -18.74 3.78 -14.29
CA TYR A 156 -17.97 4.34 -13.18
C TYR A 156 -18.86 4.60 -11.97
N ILE A 157 -18.27 4.94 -10.83
CA ILE A 157 -18.98 5.17 -9.57
C ILE A 157 -19.02 6.66 -9.26
N LYS A 158 -20.20 7.19 -8.98
CA LYS A 158 -20.39 8.55 -8.44
C LYS A 158 -21.45 8.52 -7.36
N GLY A 159 -21.09 8.98 -6.15
CA GLY A 159 -21.99 8.98 -4.99
C GLY A 159 -22.54 7.59 -4.68
N ASP A 160 -21.66 6.59 -4.64
CA ASP A 160 -22.01 5.17 -4.41
C ASP A 160 -22.94 4.53 -5.47
N LYS A 161 -23.19 5.18 -6.61
CA LYS A 161 -24.05 4.67 -7.70
C LYS A 161 -23.28 4.46 -9.00
N VAL A 162 -23.78 3.56 -9.85
CA VAL A 162 -23.18 3.30 -11.16
C VAL A 162 -23.71 4.28 -12.20
N TRP A 163 -22.78 4.98 -12.82
CA TRP A 163 -23.01 5.90 -13.92
C TRP A 163 -22.32 5.39 -15.18
N SER A 164 -22.64 5.98 -16.32
CA SER A 164 -21.97 5.69 -17.57
C SER A 164 -21.77 6.93 -18.43
N VAL A 165 -20.74 6.86 -19.27
CA VAL A 165 -20.42 7.85 -20.30
C VAL A 165 -19.73 7.15 -21.48
N ASP A 166 -19.78 7.76 -22.66
CA ASP A 166 -18.94 7.36 -23.80
C ASP A 166 -17.46 7.69 -23.55
N ALA A 167 -16.55 6.78 -23.91
CA ALA A 167 -15.11 6.95 -23.67
C ALA A 167 -14.48 8.15 -24.43
N ALA A 168 -15.15 8.72 -25.44
CA ALA A 168 -14.72 9.94 -26.10
C ALA A 168 -15.36 11.22 -25.52
N GLY A 169 -16.24 11.11 -24.51
CA GLY A 169 -16.90 12.25 -23.88
C GLY A 169 -17.93 12.95 -24.78
N LYS A 170 -18.44 12.26 -25.81
CA LYS A 170 -19.41 12.85 -26.76
C LYS A 170 -20.84 12.89 -26.21
N GLU A 171 -21.12 12.06 -25.23
CA GLU A 171 -22.43 11.94 -24.58
C GLU A 171 -22.38 12.49 -23.17
N LYS A 172 -23.51 12.99 -22.67
CA LYS A 172 -23.60 13.43 -21.28
C LYS A 172 -23.57 12.22 -20.34
N PRO A 173 -22.84 12.28 -19.22
CA PRO A 173 -22.87 11.21 -18.24
C PRO A 173 -24.28 11.02 -17.66
N ALA A 174 -24.68 9.76 -17.46
CA ALA A 174 -26.01 9.41 -16.98
C ALA A 174 -25.96 8.23 -16.00
N PRO A 175 -26.90 8.15 -15.02
CA PRO A 175 -27.05 6.97 -14.18
C PRO A 175 -27.29 5.71 -15.03
N LEU A 176 -26.57 4.62 -14.73
CA LEU A 176 -26.66 3.36 -15.46
C LEU A 176 -27.52 2.34 -14.71
N ILE A 177 -27.35 2.25 -13.40
CA ILE A 177 -28.00 1.26 -12.53
C ILE A 177 -28.70 1.97 -11.38
N ALA A 178 -30.00 1.71 -11.24
CA ALA A 178 -30.79 2.12 -10.09
C ALA A 178 -30.86 0.96 -9.07
N ASP A 179 -29.97 0.99 -8.08
CA ASP A 179 -29.97 0.07 -6.93
C ASP A 179 -29.80 0.85 -5.62
N HIS A 180 -30.39 0.35 -4.54
CA HIS A 180 -30.29 0.96 -3.21
C HIS A 180 -28.89 0.77 -2.58
N GLY A 181 -28.13 -0.29 -2.92
CA GLY A 181 -26.81 -0.56 -2.36
C GLY A 181 -25.71 0.41 -2.84
N LYS A 182 -24.55 0.34 -2.20
CA LYS A 182 -23.33 1.05 -2.63
C LYS A 182 -22.59 0.21 -3.67
N ALA A 183 -22.41 0.77 -4.87
CA ALA A 183 -21.76 0.08 -5.97
C ALA A 183 -20.26 -0.13 -5.72
N ALA A 184 -19.72 -1.25 -6.21
CA ALA A 184 -18.29 -1.54 -6.24
C ALA A 184 -17.98 -2.59 -7.32
N ALA A 185 -16.69 -2.80 -7.62
CA ALA A 185 -16.19 -3.89 -8.46
C ALA A 185 -16.95 -4.07 -9.80
N LEU A 186 -16.92 -3.04 -10.63
CA LEU A 186 -17.54 -3.03 -11.95
C LEU A 186 -16.75 -3.92 -12.93
N ALA A 187 -17.42 -4.86 -13.59
CA ALA A 187 -16.78 -5.76 -14.55
C ALA A 187 -17.67 -6.02 -15.77
N TRP A 188 -17.25 -5.53 -16.94
CA TRP A 188 -17.96 -5.77 -18.19
C TRP A 188 -17.83 -7.23 -18.64
N SER A 189 -18.88 -7.78 -19.25
CA SER A 189 -18.82 -9.05 -19.94
C SER A 189 -17.84 -9.00 -21.12
N PRO A 190 -17.30 -10.14 -21.59
CA PRO A 190 -16.32 -10.17 -22.68
C PRO A 190 -16.80 -9.51 -23.99
N ASP A 191 -18.11 -9.53 -24.25
CA ASP A 191 -18.73 -8.87 -25.41
C ASP A 191 -19.04 -7.37 -25.17
N GLY A 192 -18.82 -6.87 -23.95
CA GLY A 192 -19.09 -5.49 -23.55
C GLY A 192 -20.56 -5.12 -23.36
N THR A 193 -21.50 -6.07 -23.44
CA THR A 193 -22.94 -5.77 -23.45
C THR A 193 -23.61 -5.79 -22.07
N ARG A 194 -22.99 -6.46 -21.09
CA ARG A 194 -23.50 -6.63 -19.72
C ARG A 194 -22.47 -6.20 -18.70
N LEU A 195 -22.94 -5.70 -17.56
CA LEU A 195 -22.08 -5.24 -16.47
C LEU A 195 -22.38 -6.03 -15.20
N ALA A 196 -21.40 -6.77 -14.70
CA ALA A 196 -21.43 -7.29 -13.34
C ALA A 196 -20.98 -6.19 -12.37
N PHE A 197 -21.60 -6.14 -11.18
CA PHE A 197 -21.25 -5.18 -10.13
C PHE A 197 -21.56 -5.77 -8.76
N VAL A 198 -20.89 -5.25 -7.73
CA VAL A 198 -21.18 -5.55 -6.32
C VAL A 198 -22.09 -4.46 -5.75
N SER A 199 -23.15 -4.88 -5.06
CA SER A 199 -24.07 -4.04 -4.28
C SER A 199 -23.81 -4.26 -2.79
N ARG A 200 -23.08 -3.35 -2.14
CA ARG A 200 -22.82 -3.38 -0.69
C ARG A 200 -24.00 -2.78 0.07
N ARG A 201 -24.50 -3.50 1.08
CA ARG A 201 -25.73 -3.15 1.82
C ARG A 201 -25.50 -2.99 3.34
N GLY A 202 -24.25 -2.77 3.74
CA GLY A 202 -23.83 -2.66 5.14
C GLY A 202 -23.31 -3.99 5.66
N ASP A 203 -24.21 -4.85 6.14
CA ASP A 203 -23.89 -6.14 6.76
C ASP A 203 -23.77 -7.33 5.77
N HIS A 204 -24.11 -7.11 4.50
CA HIS A 204 -23.97 -8.07 3.42
C HIS A 204 -23.72 -7.38 2.07
N SER A 205 -23.44 -8.16 1.03
CA SER A 205 -23.39 -7.66 -0.35
C SER A 205 -23.82 -8.72 -1.35
N PHE A 206 -24.32 -8.27 -2.51
CA PHE A 206 -24.69 -9.13 -3.63
C PHE A 206 -23.88 -8.81 -4.88
N VAL A 207 -23.75 -9.80 -5.76
CA VAL A 207 -23.33 -9.58 -7.15
C VAL A 207 -24.57 -9.52 -8.05
N GLY A 208 -24.68 -8.46 -8.85
CA GLY A 208 -25.75 -8.28 -9.82
C GLY A 208 -25.22 -8.13 -11.25
N ILE A 209 -26.06 -8.44 -12.25
CA ILE A 209 -25.78 -8.21 -13.66
C ILE A 209 -26.82 -7.25 -14.24
N TRP A 210 -26.32 -6.15 -14.81
CA TRP A 210 -27.11 -5.23 -15.62
C TRP A 210 -26.97 -5.57 -17.12
N SER A 211 -28.08 -5.54 -17.85
CA SER A 211 -28.16 -5.93 -19.27
C SER A 211 -28.99 -4.95 -20.13
N GLY A 212 -29.15 -3.70 -19.68
CA GLY A 212 -30.03 -2.70 -20.31
C GLY A 212 -31.09 -2.15 -19.36
N ALA A 213 -31.56 -0.92 -19.61
CA ALA A 213 -32.52 -0.23 -18.75
C ALA A 213 -33.91 -0.89 -18.68
N ASP A 214 -34.31 -1.58 -19.74
CA ASP A 214 -35.63 -2.25 -19.84
C ASP A 214 -35.63 -3.67 -19.26
N ARG A 215 -34.53 -4.09 -18.62
CA ARG A 215 -34.38 -5.43 -18.04
C ARG A 215 -34.12 -5.32 -16.53
N PRO A 216 -34.73 -6.20 -15.72
CA PRO A 216 -34.39 -6.27 -14.31
C PRO A 216 -32.94 -6.71 -14.12
N ILE A 217 -32.34 -6.29 -13.02
CA ILE A 217 -31.03 -6.78 -12.58
C ILE A 217 -31.15 -8.28 -12.26
N VAL A 218 -30.24 -9.08 -12.79
CA VAL A 218 -30.11 -10.50 -12.43
C VAL A 218 -29.17 -10.60 -11.22
N TRP A 219 -29.70 -10.97 -10.06
CA TRP A 219 -28.90 -11.17 -8.85
C TRP A 219 -28.34 -12.59 -8.83
N LEU A 220 -27.03 -12.72 -8.63
CA LEU A 220 -26.33 -14.00 -8.72
C LEU A 220 -26.31 -14.71 -7.36
N ALA A 221 -27.04 -15.82 -7.28
CA ALA A 221 -27.13 -16.69 -6.11
C ALA A 221 -27.20 -15.93 -4.76
N PRO A 222 -28.09 -14.94 -4.59
CA PRO A 222 -28.09 -14.03 -3.44
C PRO A 222 -28.15 -14.81 -2.11
N GLY A 223 -27.40 -14.35 -1.11
CA GLY A 223 -27.35 -14.99 0.21
C GLY A 223 -26.96 -14.01 1.32
N MET A 224 -26.83 -14.51 2.54
CA MET A 224 -26.52 -13.69 3.73
C MET A 224 -25.03 -13.32 3.87
N GLY A 225 -24.27 -13.41 2.78
CA GLY A 225 -22.83 -13.23 2.76
C GLY A 225 -22.39 -11.86 2.25
N PHE A 226 -21.09 -11.60 2.34
CA PHE A 226 -20.45 -10.57 1.53
C PHE A 226 -19.94 -11.18 0.22
N ASP A 227 -20.67 -10.95 -0.86
CA ASP A 227 -20.23 -11.27 -2.22
C ASP A 227 -19.30 -10.19 -2.79
N GLY A 228 -18.22 -10.61 -3.45
CA GLY A 228 -17.22 -9.71 -4.02
C GLY A 228 -16.42 -10.31 -5.17
N ALA A 229 -15.58 -9.47 -5.81
CA ALA A 229 -14.67 -9.85 -6.89
C ALA A 229 -15.32 -10.68 -8.02
N PRO A 230 -16.40 -10.19 -8.67
CA PRO A 230 -17.03 -10.92 -9.77
C PRO A 230 -16.12 -11.00 -11.00
N VAL A 231 -15.97 -12.19 -11.57
CA VAL A 231 -15.24 -12.44 -12.81
C VAL A 231 -16.06 -13.25 -13.81
N TRP A 232 -16.10 -12.79 -15.05
CA TRP A 232 -16.84 -13.46 -16.13
C TRP A 232 -16.09 -14.69 -16.65
N SER A 233 -16.86 -15.73 -17.01
CA SER A 233 -16.36 -16.79 -17.86
C SER A 233 -16.01 -16.24 -19.26
N PRO A 234 -15.04 -16.84 -19.99
CA PRO A 234 -14.63 -16.34 -21.30
C PRO A 234 -15.78 -16.27 -22.33
N ASP A 235 -16.78 -17.13 -22.21
CA ASP A 235 -17.99 -17.14 -23.05
C ASP A 235 -19.10 -16.20 -22.56
N GLY A 236 -18.88 -15.51 -21.43
CA GLY A 236 -19.85 -14.62 -20.78
C GLY A 236 -21.09 -15.32 -20.21
N ARG A 237 -21.16 -16.65 -20.18
CA ARG A 237 -22.37 -17.37 -19.72
C ARG A 237 -22.46 -17.50 -18.21
N ARG A 238 -21.33 -17.40 -17.51
CA ARG A 238 -21.25 -17.54 -16.05
C ARG A 238 -20.41 -16.43 -15.44
N VAL A 239 -20.61 -16.24 -14.15
CA VAL A 239 -19.79 -15.36 -13.31
C VAL A 239 -19.37 -16.14 -12.08
N ALA A 240 -18.08 -16.06 -11.74
CA ALA A 240 -17.54 -16.56 -10.50
C ALA A 240 -17.30 -15.37 -9.56
N PHE A 241 -17.50 -15.57 -8.26
CA PHE A 241 -17.27 -14.53 -7.27
C PHE A 241 -16.91 -15.15 -5.92
N THR A 242 -16.33 -14.34 -5.04
CA THR A 242 -16.01 -14.75 -3.67
C THR A 242 -17.19 -14.44 -2.75
N ARG A 243 -17.45 -15.32 -1.77
CA ARG A 243 -18.45 -15.12 -0.73
C ARG A 243 -17.83 -15.33 0.64
N ARG A 244 -17.86 -14.28 1.46
CA ARG A 244 -17.50 -14.31 2.90
C ARG A 244 -18.76 -14.32 3.76
N PRO A 245 -18.70 -14.76 5.03
CA PRO A 245 -19.81 -14.57 5.98
C PRO A 245 -20.22 -13.11 6.06
N GLY A 246 -21.53 -12.83 6.14
CA GLY A 246 -22.03 -11.48 6.43
C GLY A 246 -21.68 -11.04 7.85
N ALA A 247 -21.78 -9.74 8.11
CA ALA A 247 -21.55 -9.20 9.44
C ALA A 247 -22.72 -9.56 10.38
N GLY A 248 -22.40 -10.00 11.60
CA GLY A 248 -23.41 -10.39 12.58
C GLY A 248 -22.89 -11.44 13.58
N GLY A 249 -23.78 -11.93 14.43
CA GLY A 249 -23.45 -12.90 15.47
C GLY A 249 -22.99 -12.28 16.79
N ALA A 250 -22.59 -13.15 17.72
CA ALA A 250 -21.99 -12.77 19.00
C ALA A 250 -20.67 -12.01 18.74
N PRO A 251 -20.26 -11.08 19.61
CA PRO A 251 -18.99 -10.37 19.48
C PRO A 251 -17.82 -11.35 19.33
N GLU A 252 -17.04 -11.19 18.27
CA GLU A 252 -15.81 -11.94 18.08
C GLU A 252 -14.73 -11.42 19.06
N PRO A 253 -13.89 -12.29 19.64
CA PRO A 253 -12.78 -11.84 20.47
C PRO A 253 -11.82 -10.96 19.66
N MET A 254 -11.44 -9.81 20.21
CA MET A 254 -10.50 -8.90 19.54
C MET A 254 -9.05 -9.24 19.88
N LEU A 255 -8.80 -9.90 21.02
CA LEU A 255 -7.46 -10.25 21.50
C LEU A 255 -6.91 -11.57 20.91
N THR A 256 -7.70 -12.31 20.16
CA THR A 256 -7.29 -13.55 19.49
C THR A 256 -7.69 -13.54 18.03
N GLU A 257 -6.92 -14.22 17.19
CA GLU A 257 -7.28 -14.36 15.78
C GLU A 257 -8.54 -15.22 15.61
N THR A 258 -9.51 -14.71 14.85
CA THR A 258 -10.74 -15.43 14.48
C THR A 258 -10.68 -15.83 13.01
N PRO A 259 -10.81 -17.13 12.66
CA PRO A 259 -10.85 -17.59 11.28
C PRO A 259 -11.96 -16.93 10.46
N ARG A 260 -11.62 -16.45 9.26
CA ARG A 260 -12.56 -15.80 8.32
C ARG A 260 -12.77 -16.66 7.07
N PRO A 261 -13.44 -17.82 7.18
CA PRO A 261 -13.62 -18.73 6.05
C PRO A 261 -14.41 -18.06 4.92
N TRP A 262 -14.26 -18.56 3.70
CA TRP A 262 -14.89 -17.99 2.51
C TRP A 262 -15.10 -19.06 1.45
N SER A 263 -15.85 -18.74 0.41
CA SER A 263 -16.17 -19.66 -0.68
C SER A 263 -16.03 -19.00 -2.04
N ILE A 264 -15.90 -19.83 -3.06
CA ILE A 264 -16.03 -19.41 -4.46
C ILE A 264 -17.36 -19.92 -4.96
N VAL A 265 -18.18 -19.01 -5.49
CA VAL A 265 -19.50 -19.29 -6.05
C VAL A 265 -19.42 -19.13 -7.56
N VAL A 266 -20.05 -20.04 -8.30
CA VAL A 266 -20.26 -19.91 -9.74
C VAL A 266 -21.75 -19.85 -10.02
N ALA A 267 -22.18 -18.83 -10.75
CA ALA A 267 -23.57 -18.61 -11.13
C ALA A 267 -23.73 -18.46 -12.65
N ASP A 268 -24.86 -18.93 -13.17
CA ASP A 268 -25.31 -18.68 -14.53
C ASP A 268 -25.77 -17.23 -14.66
N ALA A 269 -25.27 -16.56 -15.70
CA ALA A 269 -25.45 -15.12 -15.87
C ALA A 269 -26.85 -14.73 -16.39
N ALA A 270 -27.65 -15.69 -16.87
CA ALA A 270 -28.98 -15.43 -17.39
C ALA A 270 -30.07 -15.67 -16.33
N SER A 271 -29.99 -16.80 -15.63
CA SER A 271 -30.93 -17.21 -14.59
C SER A 271 -30.60 -16.65 -13.21
N GLY A 272 -29.33 -16.36 -12.93
CA GLY A 272 -28.85 -16.01 -11.60
C GLY A 272 -28.67 -17.21 -10.66
N GLU A 273 -29.02 -18.43 -11.10
CA GLU A 273 -28.81 -19.65 -10.32
C GLU A 273 -27.31 -19.95 -10.18
N GLY A 274 -26.87 -20.30 -8.98
CA GLY A 274 -25.47 -20.59 -8.73
C GLY A 274 -25.25 -21.44 -7.49
N ARG A 275 -24.02 -21.93 -7.35
CA ARG A 275 -23.61 -22.77 -6.21
C ARG A 275 -22.18 -22.48 -5.81
N ALA A 276 -21.87 -22.72 -4.54
CA ALA A 276 -20.48 -22.81 -4.10
C ALA A 276 -19.79 -23.99 -4.81
N VAL A 277 -18.63 -23.72 -5.38
CA VAL A 277 -17.79 -24.73 -6.05
C VAL A 277 -16.58 -25.10 -5.19
N TRP A 278 -16.26 -24.25 -4.20
CA TRP A 278 -15.24 -24.49 -3.20
C TRP A 278 -15.56 -23.69 -1.91
N GLN A 279 -15.16 -24.25 -0.76
CA GLN A 279 -15.30 -23.66 0.56
C GLN A 279 -13.96 -23.82 1.30
N SER A 280 -13.43 -22.72 1.83
CA SER A 280 -12.21 -22.76 2.60
C SER A 280 -12.42 -23.45 3.97
N PRO A 281 -11.39 -24.11 4.51
CA PRO A 281 -11.42 -24.63 5.88
C PRO A 281 -11.69 -23.51 6.89
N ARG A 282 -12.35 -23.82 8.00
CA ARG A 282 -12.54 -22.90 9.13
C ARG A 282 -11.30 -22.91 10.03
N THR A 283 -10.18 -22.45 9.49
CA THR A 283 -8.89 -22.33 10.17
C THR A 283 -8.29 -20.97 9.89
N ALA A 284 -7.28 -20.56 10.65
CA ALA A 284 -6.57 -19.30 10.42
C ALA A 284 -6.04 -19.22 8.98
N ASN A 285 -5.35 -20.26 8.51
CA ASN A 285 -4.87 -20.44 7.12
C ASN A 285 -5.99 -20.51 6.06
N GLY A 286 -7.20 -20.89 6.46
CA GLY A 286 -8.38 -20.91 5.59
C GLY A 286 -9.09 -19.55 5.48
N SER A 287 -8.55 -18.50 6.10
CA SER A 287 -9.14 -17.17 6.08
C SER A 287 -9.03 -16.50 4.71
N TYR A 288 -9.93 -15.57 4.43
CA TYR A 288 -9.87 -14.75 3.21
C TYR A 288 -8.57 -13.93 3.19
N PRO A 289 -7.74 -14.00 2.13
CA PRO A 289 -6.45 -13.33 2.06
C PRO A 289 -6.62 -11.84 1.70
N GLY A 290 -7.34 -11.07 2.54
CA GLY A 290 -7.65 -9.66 2.28
C GLY A 290 -6.49 -8.69 2.50
N GLU A 291 -5.37 -9.19 2.97
CA GLU A 291 -4.23 -8.41 3.48
C GLU A 291 -3.08 -8.26 2.47
N ILE A 292 -3.14 -8.98 1.34
CA ILE A 292 -2.17 -8.94 0.23
C ILE A 292 -2.72 -8.05 -0.91
N SER A 293 -1.85 -7.37 -1.67
CA SER A 293 -2.22 -6.24 -2.57
C SER A 293 -3.30 -6.53 -3.63
N ASP A 294 -3.48 -7.79 -4.04
CA ASP A 294 -4.49 -8.28 -5.00
C ASP A 294 -5.49 -9.29 -4.38
N GLY A 295 -5.50 -9.41 -3.04
CA GLY A 295 -6.48 -10.17 -2.29
C GLY A 295 -6.53 -11.65 -2.68
N ALA A 296 -7.75 -12.14 -2.96
CA ALA A 296 -7.98 -13.50 -3.45
C ALA A 296 -7.64 -13.70 -4.94
N ALA A 297 -7.32 -12.64 -5.69
CA ALA A 297 -6.92 -12.70 -7.11
C ALA A 297 -7.74 -13.69 -7.96
N LEU A 298 -9.07 -13.70 -7.80
CA LEU A 298 -9.96 -14.64 -8.49
C LEU A 298 -9.95 -14.36 -10.00
N MET A 299 -9.70 -15.38 -10.83
CA MET A 299 -9.66 -15.27 -12.29
C MET A 299 -10.29 -16.49 -12.97
N TRP A 300 -10.82 -16.32 -14.17
CA TRP A 300 -11.37 -17.40 -15.00
C TRP A 300 -10.41 -17.78 -16.14
N GLY A 301 -9.73 -18.91 -15.95
CA GLY A 301 -8.74 -19.48 -16.86
C GLY A 301 -9.33 -20.33 -17.98
N ALA A 302 -8.45 -20.79 -18.88
CA ALA A 302 -8.77 -21.71 -19.96
C ALA A 302 -9.27 -23.06 -19.42
N ARG A 303 -9.96 -23.82 -20.29
CA ARG A 303 -10.51 -25.16 -19.98
C ARG A 303 -11.42 -25.18 -18.75
N ASP A 304 -12.16 -24.09 -18.56
CA ASP A 304 -13.12 -23.91 -17.49
C ASP A 304 -12.55 -24.07 -16.07
N ARG A 305 -11.40 -23.45 -15.82
CA ARG A 305 -10.75 -23.45 -14.51
C ARG A 305 -10.85 -22.09 -13.85
N LEU A 306 -11.00 -22.10 -12.53
CA LEU A 306 -10.86 -20.93 -11.68
C LEU A 306 -9.46 -20.95 -11.07
N VAL A 307 -8.88 -19.76 -10.93
CA VAL A 307 -7.62 -19.52 -10.22
C VAL A 307 -7.91 -18.54 -9.10
N PHE A 308 -7.30 -18.74 -7.94
CA PHE A 308 -7.44 -17.86 -6.79
C PHE A 308 -6.22 -17.98 -5.88
N ARG A 309 -6.01 -16.99 -5.01
CA ARG A 309 -5.02 -17.02 -3.94
C ARG A 309 -5.67 -17.46 -2.63
N ALA A 310 -4.95 -18.24 -1.83
CA ALA A 310 -5.27 -18.56 -0.45
C ALA A 310 -3.98 -18.84 0.35
N GLU A 311 -4.10 -18.97 1.68
CA GLU A 311 -2.98 -19.27 2.58
C GLU A 311 -3.06 -20.68 3.16
N LEU A 312 -3.67 -21.64 2.44
CA LEU A 312 -4.02 -22.96 2.99
C LEU A 312 -2.80 -23.72 3.53
N ASP A 313 -1.64 -23.54 2.90
CA ASP A 313 -0.34 -24.12 3.26
C ASP A 313 0.55 -23.18 4.11
N GLY A 314 -0.01 -22.09 4.63
CA GLY A 314 0.69 -21.12 5.47
C GLY A 314 1.41 -20.01 4.70
N TRP A 315 1.24 -19.99 3.38
CA TRP A 315 1.82 -18.99 2.48
C TRP A 315 0.78 -18.51 1.46
N PRO A 316 0.75 -17.21 1.12
CA PRO A 316 -0.14 -16.66 0.10
C PRO A 316 0.23 -17.19 -1.30
N HIS A 317 -0.40 -18.30 -1.68
CA HIS A 317 -0.10 -19.05 -2.90
C HIS A 317 -1.30 -19.13 -3.85
N LEU A 318 -0.99 -19.41 -5.11
CA LEU A 318 -1.98 -19.58 -6.16
C LEU A 318 -2.49 -21.03 -6.21
N TYR A 319 -3.80 -21.15 -6.31
CA TYR A 319 -4.53 -22.41 -6.42
C TYR A 319 -5.40 -22.40 -7.67
N SER A 320 -5.69 -23.58 -8.21
CA SER A 320 -6.61 -23.72 -9.33
C SER A 320 -7.56 -24.91 -9.17
N LEU A 321 -8.83 -24.74 -9.52
CA LEU A 321 -9.82 -25.81 -9.55
C LEU A 321 -10.71 -25.74 -10.80
N PRO A 322 -11.38 -26.84 -11.21
CA PRO A 322 -12.44 -26.76 -12.21
C PRO A 322 -13.59 -25.85 -11.75
N ALA A 323 -14.22 -25.09 -12.66
CA ALA A 323 -15.39 -24.27 -12.32
C ALA A 323 -16.62 -25.10 -11.92
N ALA A 324 -16.58 -26.42 -12.11
CA ALA A 324 -17.57 -27.35 -11.56
C ALA A 324 -17.32 -27.70 -10.09
N GLY A 325 -16.21 -27.26 -9.49
CA GLY A 325 -15.78 -27.64 -8.15
C GLY A 325 -14.78 -28.79 -8.13
N GLY A 326 -14.24 -29.06 -6.95
CA GLY A 326 -13.24 -30.09 -6.69
C GLY A 326 -12.13 -29.61 -5.77
N GLU A 327 -11.17 -30.48 -5.50
CA GLU A 327 -9.98 -30.15 -4.71
C GLU A 327 -9.11 -29.12 -5.46
N PRO A 328 -8.73 -28.00 -4.82
CA PRO A 328 -7.80 -27.06 -5.41
C PRO A 328 -6.41 -27.66 -5.60
N LEU A 329 -5.84 -27.46 -6.79
CA LEU A 329 -4.45 -27.73 -7.11
C LEU A 329 -3.58 -26.54 -6.67
N LEU A 330 -2.65 -26.74 -5.74
CA LEU A 330 -1.61 -25.77 -5.41
C LEU A 330 -0.66 -25.60 -6.61
N LEU A 331 -0.52 -24.38 -7.12
CA LEU A 331 0.30 -24.07 -8.30
C LEU A 331 1.71 -23.59 -7.95
N THR A 332 1.86 -22.94 -6.79
CA THR A 332 3.11 -22.25 -6.39
C THR A 332 3.61 -22.76 -5.04
N PRO A 333 3.98 -24.05 -4.89
CA PRO A 333 4.46 -24.55 -3.59
C PRO A 333 5.83 -23.97 -3.24
N GLY A 334 6.08 -23.71 -1.95
CA GLY A 334 7.37 -23.25 -1.44
C GLY A 334 7.25 -22.48 -0.13
N ASN A 335 8.34 -21.81 0.27
CA ASN A 335 8.38 -20.92 1.43
C ASN A 335 8.54 -19.47 0.95
N PHE A 336 7.55 -18.98 0.20
CA PHE A 336 7.55 -17.64 -0.37
C PHE A 336 6.12 -17.12 -0.53
N MET A 337 5.99 -15.83 -0.77
CA MET A 337 4.73 -15.15 -1.03
C MET A 337 4.61 -14.83 -2.52
N VAL A 338 3.39 -14.94 -3.06
CA VAL A 338 3.03 -14.53 -4.42
C VAL A 338 2.22 -13.23 -4.39
N GLU A 339 2.60 -12.26 -5.22
CA GLU A 339 1.95 -10.95 -5.37
C GLU A 339 1.74 -10.58 -6.85
N HIS A 340 0.97 -9.50 -7.10
CA HIS A 340 0.67 -8.89 -8.40
C HIS A 340 0.44 -9.90 -9.53
N THR A 341 -0.58 -10.74 -9.35
CA THR A 341 -0.86 -11.80 -10.31
C THR A 341 -1.64 -11.27 -11.51
N THR A 342 -1.27 -11.71 -12.71
CA THR A 342 -2.03 -11.50 -13.95
C THR A 342 -2.11 -12.80 -14.76
N MET A 343 -2.98 -12.83 -15.75
CA MET A 343 -3.21 -13.99 -16.61
C MET A 343 -2.76 -13.70 -18.04
N SER A 344 -2.17 -14.70 -18.69
CA SER A 344 -1.86 -14.64 -20.12
C SER A 344 -3.12 -14.52 -20.96
N ARG A 345 -3.01 -13.97 -22.19
CA ARG A 345 -4.19 -13.77 -23.06
C ARG A 345 -4.88 -15.06 -23.49
N ASP A 346 -4.13 -16.16 -23.62
CA ASP A 346 -4.69 -17.49 -23.87
C ASP A 346 -5.36 -18.11 -22.63
N ARG A 347 -5.30 -17.42 -21.49
CA ARG A 347 -5.86 -17.79 -20.18
C ARG A 347 -5.29 -19.09 -19.62
N ALA A 348 -4.15 -19.57 -20.11
CA ALA A 348 -3.57 -20.86 -19.71
C ALA A 348 -2.40 -20.72 -18.73
N THR A 349 -1.86 -19.52 -18.56
CA THR A 349 -0.67 -19.24 -17.74
C THR A 349 -0.92 -18.04 -16.84
N LEU A 350 -0.40 -18.09 -15.62
CA LEU A 350 -0.35 -16.95 -14.70
C LEU A 350 1.05 -16.36 -14.73
N LEU A 351 1.15 -15.03 -14.67
CA LEU A 351 2.37 -14.29 -14.40
C LEU A 351 2.22 -13.63 -13.03
N TYR A 352 3.29 -13.63 -12.23
CA TYR A 352 3.26 -13.07 -10.88
C TYR A 352 4.69 -12.71 -10.46
N ASP A 353 4.81 -11.93 -9.38
CA ASP A 353 6.07 -11.79 -8.66
C ASP A 353 6.04 -12.51 -7.33
N ALA A 354 7.23 -12.95 -6.90
CA ALA A 354 7.41 -13.66 -5.65
C ALA A 354 8.76 -13.36 -5.02
N ASN A 355 8.84 -13.47 -3.70
CA ASN A 355 10.08 -13.31 -2.93
C ASN A 355 10.86 -14.63 -2.82
N THR A 356 11.19 -15.19 -3.98
CA THR A 356 11.98 -16.41 -4.10
C THR A 356 12.87 -16.34 -5.33
N GLY A 357 13.97 -17.06 -5.31
CA GLY A 357 14.88 -17.14 -6.44
C GLY A 357 16.04 -18.10 -6.18
N ALA A 358 17.19 -17.82 -6.79
CA ALA A 358 18.36 -18.68 -6.71
C ALA A 358 19.28 -18.32 -5.52
N ALA A 359 19.20 -17.07 -5.03
CA ALA A 359 20.01 -16.58 -3.93
C ALA A 359 19.27 -16.70 -2.60
N ALA A 360 20.02 -16.79 -1.50
CA ALA A 360 19.43 -16.94 -0.16
C ALA A 360 18.74 -15.66 0.32
N GLU A 361 19.08 -14.52 -0.29
CA GLU A 361 18.55 -13.19 0.01
C GLU A 361 17.31 -12.84 -0.83
N ASP A 362 16.83 -13.75 -1.68
CA ASP A 362 15.67 -13.49 -2.53
C ASP A 362 14.34 -13.46 -1.74
N ASP A 363 14.36 -13.85 -0.46
CA ASP A 363 13.28 -13.61 0.50
C ASP A 363 13.05 -12.11 0.75
N ASP A 364 14.07 -11.28 0.53
CA ASP A 364 14.05 -9.81 0.60
C ASP A 364 14.06 -9.14 -0.79
N ARG A 365 13.76 -9.89 -1.85
CA ARG A 365 13.62 -9.42 -3.24
C ARG A 365 12.27 -9.76 -3.84
N ARG A 366 12.05 -9.38 -5.09
CA ARG A 366 10.94 -9.83 -5.94
C ARG A 366 11.48 -10.23 -7.31
N HIS A 367 11.07 -11.39 -7.79
CA HIS A 367 11.35 -11.85 -9.14
C HIS A 367 10.05 -12.31 -9.81
N LEU A 368 10.04 -12.23 -11.14
CA LEU A 368 8.89 -12.62 -11.94
C LEU A 368 8.92 -14.12 -12.23
N PHE A 369 7.75 -14.72 -12.20
CA PHE A 369 7.53 -16.12 -12.53
C PHE A 369 6.33 -16.26 -13.46
N ARG A 370 6.28 -17.40 -14.14
CA ARG A 370 5.10 -17.88 -14.85
C ARG A 370 4.75 -19.29 -14.41
N VAL A 371 3.47 -19.63 -14.34
CA VAL A 371 3.01 -20.99 -14.00
C VAL A 371 1.77 -21.37 -14.83
N PRO A 372 1.71 -22.57 -15.44
CA PRO A 372 0.50 -23.04 -16.10
C PRO A 372 -0.61 -23.31 -15.07
N ILE A 373 -1.86 -23.04 -15.41
CA ILE A 373 -3.00 -23.17 -14.48
C ILE A 373 -3.42 -24.62 -14.17
N ASP A 374 -2.83 -25.61 -14.87
CA ASP A 374 -3.21 -27.03 -14.79
C ASP A 374 -2.19 -27.92 -14.08
N ARG A 375 -1.02 -27.38 -13.70
CA ARG A 375 0.04 -28.13 -12.99
C ARG A 375 0.97 -27.19 -12.22
N ALA A 376 1.51 -27.67 -11.11
CA ALA A 376 2.54 -26.96 -10.33
C ALA A 376 3.90 -27.01 -11.05
N ALA A 377 4.10 -26.12 -12.03
CA ALA A 377 5.34 -26.02 -12.79
C ALA A 377 5.79 -24.56 -12.96
N PRO A 378 6.10 -23.85 -11.86
CA PRO A 378 6.56 -22.47 -11.93
C PRO A 378 7.92 -22.36 -12.64
N VAL A 379 8.07 -21.33 -13.45
CA VAL A 379 9.30 -21.03 -14.20
C VAL A 379 9.68 -19.56 -13.97
N ALA A 380 10.90 -19.32 -13.50
CA ALA A 380 11.44 -17.97 -13.35
C ALA A 380 11.54 -17.27 -14.70
N VAL A 381 11.02 -16.04 -14.75
CA VAL A 381 11.10 -15.11 -15.90
C VAL A 381 12.28 -14.15 -15.70
N THR A 382 12.47 -13.64 -14.49
CA THR A 382 13.62 -12.79 -14.12
C THR A 382 14.47 -13.48 -13.06
N ARG A 383 15.73 -13.04 -12.93
CA ARG A 383 16.74 -13.52 -11.97
C ARG A 383 17.75 -12.39 -11.73
N GLY A 384 18.47 -12.46 -10.61
CA GLY A 384 19.59 -11.57 -10.32
C GLY A 384 19.38 -10.86 -8.99
N GLU A 385 20.00 -9.69 -8.84
CA GLU A 385 19.95 -8.93 -7.58
C GLU A 385 18.97 -7.76 -7.62
N GLY A 386 18.17 -7.67 -8.70
CA GLY A 386 17.15 -6.65 -8.89
C GLY A 386 15.85 -6.95 -8.15
N LEU A 387 14.90 -6.03 -8.30
CA LEU A 387 13.53 -6.17 -7.85
C LEU A 387 12.64 -6.06 -9.07
N GLU A 388 11.78 -7.04 -9.33
CA GLU A 388 10.83 -7.01 -10.45
C GLU A 388 9.42 -7.38 -10.00
N TRP A 389 8.43 -6.55 -10.34
CA TRP A 389 7.04 -6.72 -9.91
C TRP A 389 6.03 -6.22 -10.94
N THR A 390 4.74 -6.48 -10.70
CA THR A 390 3.61 -6.10 -11.57
C THR A 390 3.83 -6.54 -13.02
N PRO A 391 4.01 -7.85 -13.28
CA PRO A 391 4.09 -8.34 -14.64
C PRO A 391 2.75 -8.14 -15.36
N VAL A 392 2.81 -7.68 -16.61
CA VAL A 392 1.67 -7.61 -17.53
C VAL A 392 2.06 -8.20 -18.88
N THR A 393 1.09 -8.75 -19.61
CA THR A 393 1.34 -9.31 -20.95
C THR A 393 1.81 -8.22 -21.92
N ALA A 394 2.85 -8.52 -22.69
CA ALA A 394 3.32 -7.70 -23.80
C ALA A 394 3.38 -8.59 -25.06
N GLY A 395 3.17 -8.01 -26.24
CA GLY A 395 3.02 -8.74 -27.52
C GLY A 395 3.96 -9.92 -27.76
N GLY A 396 3.39 -11.00 -28.29
CA GLY A 396 4.03 -12.32 -28.34
C GLY A 396 4.12 -12.95 -26.94
N ASP A 397 5.27 -13.54 -26.61
CA ASP A 397 5.58 -14.11 -25.30
C ASP A 397 6.29 -13.11 -24.36
N ARG A 398 6.27 -11.81 -24.71
CA ARG A 398 6.95 -10.77 -23.94
C ARG A 398 6.15 -10.42 -22.68
N ILE A 399 6.85 -9.91 -21.68
CA ILE A 399 6.27 -9.45 -20.42
C ILE A 399 6.77 -8.03 -20.18
N ALA A 400 5.86 -7.10 -19.93
CA ALA A 400 6.20 -5.78 -19.39
C ALA A 400 6.11 -5.85 -17.86
N PHE A 401 6.96 -5.14 -17.16
CA PHE A 401 7.04 -5.17 -15.70
C PHE A 401 7.71 -3.91 -15.17
N VAL A 402 7.61 -3.68 -13.86
CA VAL A 402 8.39 -2.65 -13.18
C VAL A 402 9.64 -3.30 -12.58
N ALA A 403 10.78 -2.65 -12.75
CA ALA A 403 12.07 -3.10 -12.23
C ALA A 403 12.75 -2.00 -11.42
N ALA A 404 13.35 -2.35 -10.29
CA ALA A 404 14.21 -1.47 -9.50
C ALA A 404 15.47 -2.20 -9.04
N GLY A 405 16.31 -1.51 -8.28
CA GLY A 405 17.49 -2.08 -7.67
C GLY A 405 17.95 -1.28 -6.45
N PRO A 406 19.10 -1.64 -5.88
CA PRO A 406 19.65 -0.98 -4.68
C PRO A 406 19.95 0.51 -4.88
N THR A 407 20.38 0.89 -6.08
CA THR A 407 20.79 2.26 -6.44
C THR A 407 20.14 2.74 -7.74
N ARG A 408 19.05 2.09 -8.16
CA ARG A 408 18.26 2.41 -9.35
C ARG A 408 16.79 2.37 -8.94
N ALA A 409 16.11 3.51 -9.01
CA ALA A 409 14.67 3.57 -8.75
C ALA A 409 13.88 2.77 -9.79
N ALA A 410 12.57 2.71 -9.57
CA ALA A 410 11.65 1.91 -10.35
C ALA A 410 11.51 2.43 -11.80
N GLU A 411 11.55 1.50 -12.75
CA GLU A 411 11.50 1.77 -14.19
C GLU A 411 10.62 0.71 -14.88
N VAL A 412 9.89 1.10 -15.93
CA VAL A 412 9.12 0.14 -16.73
C VAL A 412 10.03 -0.54 -17.75
N ARG A 413 10.02 -1.87 -17.82
CA ARG A 413 10.85 -2.66 -18.73
C ARG A 413 10.02 -3.73 -19.44
N VAL A 414 10.51 -4.20 -20.59
CA VAL A 414 9.92 -5.30 -21.36
C VAL A 414 10.98 -6.36 -21.61
N THR A 415 10.64 -7.64 -21.40
CA THR A 415 11.55 -8.75 -21.71
C THR A 415 11.93 -8.72 -23.20
N GLY A 416 13.24 -8.70 -23.51
CA GLY A 416 13.76 -8.73 -24.87
C GLY A 416 14.25 -10.12 -25.30
N ALA A 417 14.70 -10.20 -26.56
CA ALA A 417 15.26 -11.43 -27.12
C ALA A 417 16.58 -11.80 -26.44
N GLY A 418 16.82 -13.10 -26.19
CA GLY A 418 18.05 -13.58 -25.58
C GLY A 418 18.21 -13.28 -24.07
N GLY A 419 17.11 -12.95 -23.38
CA GLY A 419 17.09 -12.78 -21.91
C GLY A 419 17.56 -11.41 -21.40
N ARG A 420 17.74 -10.42 -22.28
CA ARG A 420 17.98 -9.02 -21.88
C ARG A 420 16.71 -8.21 -22.02
N ASP A 421 16.29 -7.55 -20.96
CA ASP A 421 15.15 -6.65 -20.96
C ASP A 421 15.49 -5.26 -21.51
N THR A 422 14.49 -4.58 -22.05
CA THR A 422 14.60 -3.24 -22.66
C THR A 422 13.83 -2.26 -21.78
N LEU A 423 14.44 -1.11 -21.50
CA LEU A 423 13.79 0.01 -20.83
C LEU A 423 12.69 0.61 -21.71
N VAL A 424 11.53 0.90 -21.12
CA VAL A 424 10.42 1.61 -21.76
C VAL A 424 10.46 3.07 -21.31
N GLY A 425 10.91 3.96 -22.19
CA GLY A 425 11.07 5.38 -21.91
C GLY A 425 12.50 5.77 -21.55
N ASP A 426 12.66 6.87 -20.81
CA ASP A 426 13.96 7.41 -20.42
C ASP A 426 14.30 7.05 -18.97
N SER A 427 15.53 6.60 -18.73
CA SER A 427 16.10 6.45 -17.38
C SER A 427 16.87 7.72 -17.05
N SER A 428 16.38 8.52 -16.12
CA SER A 428 16.98 9.84 -15.89
C SER A 428 16.95 10.24 -14.42
N ALA A 429 17.62 9.47 -13.57
CA ALA A 429 18.06 10.02 -12.30
C ALA A 429 19.51 9.61 -12.01
N GLY A 430 20.42 10.55 -12.26
CA GLY A 430 21.73 10.55 -11.63
C GLY A 430 21.53 11.03 -10.19
N TYR A 431 21.42 10.09 -9.25
CA TYR A 431 21.24 10.45 -7.83
C TYR A 431 22.50 11.12 -7.30
N ALA A 432 22.30 12.25 -6.61
CA ALA A 432 23.34 12.90 -5.82
C ALA A 432 22.79 13.10 -4.41
N PRO A 433 23.50 12.70 -3.34
CA PRO A 433 24.77 11.98 -3.34
C PRO A 433 24.65 10.51 -3.82
N PRO A 434 25.77 9.84 -4.16
CA PRO A 434 25.75 8.43 -4.54
C PRO A 434 25.11 7.55 -3.45
N MET A 435 24.20 6.66 -3.88
CA MET A 435 23.52 5.69 -3.01
C MET A 435 24.40 4.46 -2.74
N VAL A 436 24.18 3.78 -1.62
CA VAL A 436 24.87 2.51 -1.29
C VAL A 436 23.96 1.32 -1.58
N ALA A 437 24.53 0.16 -1.90
CA ALA A 437 23.76 -1.07 -1.88
C ALA A 437 23.60 -1.54 -0.42
N PRO A 438 22.37 -1.63 0.12
CA PRO A 438 22.18 -2.08 1.50
C PRO A 438 22.58 -3.55 1.63
N LYS A 439 23.12 -3.90 2.80
CA LYS A 439 23.43 -5.29 3.16
C LYS A 439 22.22 -5.91 3.84
N ARG A 440 21.89 -7.15 3.45
CA ARG A 440 20.96 -7.96 4.23
C ARG A 440 21.60 -8.31 5.57
N VAL A 441 20.84 -8.11 6.65
CA VAL A 441 21.23 -8.52 8.00
C VAL A 441 20.10 -9.28 8.66
N VAL A 442 20.48 -10.22 9.53
CA VAL A 442 19.56 -11.06 10.29
C VAL A 442 20.01 -11.09 11.74
N PHE A 443 19.08 -10.92 12.67
CA PHE A 443 19.35 -10.92 14.10
C PHE A 443 18.18 -11.56 14.87
N LYS A 444 18.36 -11.74 16.18
CA LYS A 444 17.40 -12.44 17.03
C LYS A 444 16.70 -11.49 17.99
N ALA A 445 15.37 -11.55 18.01
CA ALA A 445 14.57 -10.96 19.07
C ALA A 445 14.78 -11.68 20.41
N SER A 446 14.35 -11.05 21.50
CA SER A 446 14.51 -11.60 22.86
C SER A 446 13.77 -12.92 23.09
N ASP A 447 12.76 -13.23 22.28
CA ASP A 447 12.01 -14.48 22.27
C ASP A 447 12.52 -15.49 21.22
N GLY A 448 13.66 -15.21 20.57
CA GLY A 448 14.30 -16.11 19.62
C GLY A 448 13.80 -16.01 18.17
N LEU A 449 12.80 -15.15 17.91
CA LEU A 449 12.34 -14.87 16.54
C LEU A 449 13.50 -14.34 15.69
N THR A 450 13.60 -14.84 14.45
CA THR A 450 14.50 -14.28 13.44
C THR A 450 13.91 -12.99 12.89
N VAL A 451 14.65 -11.89 12.97
CA VAL A 451 14.28 -10.59 12.45
C VAL A 451 15.21 -10.24 11.28
N HIS A 452 14.63 -9.70 10.22
CA HIS A 452 15.31 -9.36 8.98
C HIS A 452 15.48 -7.84 8.88
N GLY A 453 16.54 -7.40 8.19
CA GLY A 453 16.74 -5.96 7.96
C GLY A 453 17.71 -5.63 6.85
N GLN A 454 17.69 -4.36 6.46
CA GLN A 454 18.60 -3.78 5.47
C GLN A 454 19.49 -2.75 6.14
N LEU A 455 20.80 -2.98 6.09
CA LEU A 455 21.82 -2.13 6.69
C LEU A 455 22.46 -1.25 5.61
N PHE A 456 22.26 0.06 5.73
CA PHE A 456 22.89 1.09 4.91
C PHE A 456 24.13 1.59 5.64
N GLU A 457 25.30 1.20 5.15
CA GLU A 457 26.59 1.62 5.72
C GLU A 457 27.28 2.62 4.78
N PRO A 458 27.59 3.85 5.24
CA PRO A 458 28.35 4.79 4.43
C PRO A 458 29.77 4.28 4.16
N ALA A 459 30.29 4.52 2.96
CA ALA A 459 31.68 4.22 2.64
C ALA A 459 32.68 5.09 3.44
N GLY A 460 33.88 4.55 3.71
CA GLY A 460 34.98 5.30 4.35
C GLY A 460 34.76 5.60 5.83
N GLY A 461 35.52 6.57 6.39
CA GLY A 461 35.40 7.09 7.77
C GLY A 461 36.05 6.22 8.87
N GLY A 462 36.94 6.81 9.67
CA GLY A 462 37.42 6.20 10.92
C GLY A 462 36.55 6.62 12.11
N GLY A 463 36.33 5.73 13.07
CA GLY A 463 35.60 6.01 14.32
C GLY A 463 34.15 5.53 14.36
N LYS A 464 33.52 5.68 15.53
CA LYS A 464 32.13 5.26 15.77
C LYS A 464 31.13 6.30 15.28
N ARG A 465 30.10 5.86 14.55
CA ARG A 465 29.08 6.70 13.92
C ARG A 465 27.76 6.67 14.69
N PRO A 466 26.96 7.76 14.67
CA PRO A 466 25.58 7.67 15.09
C PRO A 466 24.81 6.73 14.15
N ALA A 467 23.78 6.07 14.68
CA ALA A 467 22.96 5.15 13.93
C ALA A 467 21.47 5.50 14.02
N ILE A 468 20.69 5.05 13.07
CA ILE A 468 19.25 5.28 13.00
C ILE A 468 18.56 3.94 12.70
N VAL A 469 17.53 3.63 13.47
CA VAL A 469 16.58 2.55 13.15
C VAL A 469 15.44 3.15 12.34
N PHE A 470 15.16 2.57 11.17
CA PHE A 470 13.94 2.85 10.42
C PHE A 470 12.94 1.72 10.62
N VAL A 471 11.70 2.07 10.92
CA VAL A 471 10.57 1.15 11.04
C VAL A 471 9.46 1.58 10.08
N HIS A 472 9.05 0.66 9.20
CA HIS A 472 8.02 0.96 8.20
C HIS A 472 6.63 1.14 8.84
N GLY A 473 5.82 2.00 8.24
CA GLY A 473 4.37 2.07 8.49
C GLY A 473 3.62 0.89 7.89
N GLY A 474 2.31 0.79 8.15
CA GLY A 474 1.48 -0.36 7.78
C GLY A 474 2.04 -1.68 8.34
N PRO A 475 1.37 -2.36 9.27
CA PRO A 475 1.98 -3.53 9.93
C PRO A 475 2.35 -4.63 8.92
N MET A 476 1.55 -4.81 7.86
CA MET A 476 1.79 -5.79 6.80
C MET A 476 2.53 -5.19 5.59
N ARG A 477 3.82 -4.88 5.78
CA ARG A 477 4.74 -4.42 4.72
C ARG A 477 6.09 -5.12 4.84
N GLN A 478 6.92 -4.98 3.80
CA GLN A 478 8.28 -5.50 3.78
C GLN A 478 9.19 -4.49 3.07
N MET A 479 10.27 -4.10 3.72
CA MET A 479 11.35 -3.35 3.08
C MET A 479 12.26 -4.32 2.34
N LEU A 480 12.67 -3.96 1.12
CA LEU A 480 13.39 -4.83 0.19
C LEU A 480 14.86 -4.42 0.06
N LEU A 481 15.69 -5.28 -0.54
CA LEU A 481 17.10 -4.97 -0.86
C LEU A 481 17.25 -4.02 -2.07
N GLY A 482 16.43 -2.96 -2.08
CA GLY A 482 16.35 -1.93 -3.11
C GLY A 482 15.09 -1.09 -2.94
N PHE A 483 14.84 -0.18 -3.88
CA PHE A 483 13.63 0.65 -3.88
C PHE A 483 12.36 -0.23 -3.86
N PRO A 484 11.53 -0.17 -2.80
CA PRO A 484 10.30 -0.94 -2.70
C PRO A 484 9.25 -0.57 -3.76
N TYR A 485 8.28 -1.46 -4.00
CA TYR A 485 7.23 -1.29 -5.00
C TYR A 485 6.07 -0.35 -4.59
N MET A 486 6.13 0.25 -3.40
CA MET A 486 5.17 1.26 -2.94
C MET A 486 5.86 2.62 -2.82
N ASP A 487 5.22 3.67 -3.36
CA ASP A 487 5.81 5.01 -3.47
C ASP A 487 6.26 5.57 -2.11
N TYR A 488 5.39 5.48 -1.08
CA TYR A 488 5.70 5.89 0.29
C TYR A 488 7.02 5.28 0.83
N TYR A 489 7.27 3.99 0.53
CA TYR A 489 8.46 3.30 1.03
C TYR A 489 9.66 3.41 0.09
N ALA A 490 9.44 3.63 -1.22
CA ALA A 490 10.48 4.11 -2.12
C ALA A 490 11.02 5.48 -1.65
N HIS A 491 10.13 6.34 -1.16
CA HIS A 491 10.48 7.64 -0.58
C HIS A 491 11.29 7.45 0.69
N SER A 492 10.77 6.65 1.62
CA SER A 492 11.47 6.34 2.88
C SER A 492 12.85 5.71 2.63
N TYR A 493 12.98 4.86 1.61
CA TYR A 493 14.26 4.28 1.17
C TYR A 493 15.25 5.37 0.70
N ALA A 494 14.79 6.35 -0.09
CA ALA A 494 15.61 7.47 -0.52
C ALA A 494 16.07 8.35 0.67
N VAL A 495 15.22 8.57 1.67
CA VAL A 495 15.59 9.26 2.92
C VAL A 495 16.63 8.46 3.69
N ASN A 496 16.47 7.13 3.83
CA ASN A 496 17.46 6.26 4.47
C ASN A 496 18.82 6.29 3.75
N GLN A 497 18.83 6.26 2.42
CA GLN A 497 20.04 6.45 1.60
C GLN A 497 20.68 7.81 1.85
N TYR A 498 19.87 8.87 1.92
CA TYR A 498 20.37 10.20 2.19
C TYR A 498 20.98 10.29 3.59
N LEU A 499 20.31 9.80 4.64
CA LEU A 499 20.86 9.73 5.99
C LEU A 499 22.19 8.95 6.04
N ALA A 500 22.29 7.83 5.31
CA ALA A 500 23.54 7.10 5.17
C ALA A 500 24.64 7.96 4.51
N SER A 501 24.32 8.69 3.45
CA SER A 501 25.28 9.63 2.82
C SER A 501 25.73 10.77 3.75
N ARG A 502 24.91 11.12 4.75
CA ARG A 502 25.24 12.08 5.80
C ARG A 502 26.11 11.49 6.91
N GLY A 503 26.46 10.20 6.85
CA GLY A 503 27.36 9.54 7.80
C GLY A 503 26.67 8.81 8.96
N PHE A 504 25.35 8.61 8.87
CA PHE A 504 24.63 7.70 9.77
C PHE A 504 24.78 6.25 9.31
N VAL A 505 24.79 5.31 10.25
CA VAL A 505 24.49 3.89 9.93
C VAL A 505 22.99 3.71 10.05
N VAL A 506 22.30 3.32 8.97
CA VAL A 506 20.84 3.17 9.00
C VAL A 506 20.47 1.70 8.94
N LEU A 507 19.61 1.23 9.85
CA LEU A 507 19.04 -0.11 9.84
C LEU A 507 17.54 -0.02 9.62
N SER A 508 17.08 -0.47 8.46
CA SER A 508 15.66 -0.73 8.20
C SER A 508 15.29 -2.10 8.76
N VAL A 509 14.27 -2.17 9.62
CA VAL A 509 13.85 -3.39 10.31
C VAL A 509 12.53 -3.91 9.74
N ASN A 510 12.53 -5.15 9.24
CA ASN A 510 11.32 -5.89 8.95
C ASN A 510 10.90 -6.65 10.21
N TYR A 511 10.00 -6.04 10.98
CA TYR A 511 9.48 -6.59 12.24
C TYR A 511 8.34 -7.59 11.99
N ARG A 512 8.07 -8.49 12.95
CA ARG A 512 6.91 -9.40 12.90
C ARG A 512 5.62 -8.60 12.66
N LEU A 513 4.64 -9.16 11.95
CA LEU A 513 3.53 -8.50 11.25
C LEU A 513 3.80 -8.21 9.78
N GLY A 514 5.08 -8.02 9.41
CA GLY A 514 5.47 -7.83 8.03
C GLY A 514 5.15 -9.02 7.12
N ILE A 515 5.19 -8.78 5.81
CA ILE A 515 4.93 -9.79 4.78
C ILE A 515 6.23 -10.43 4.26
N GLY A 516 6.13 -11.54 3.53
CA GLY A 516 7.27 -12.21 2.88
C GLY A 516 7.93 -13.33 3.70
N TYR A 517 7.66 -13.44 5.01
CA TYR A 517 8.26 -14.46 5.88
C TYR A 517 7.26 -15.51 6.38
N GLY A 518 6.10 -15.59 5.71
CA GLY A 518 5.06 -16.58 5.97
C GLY A 518 4.05 -16.13 7.02
N ARG A 519 2.90 -16.80 7.05
CA ARG A 519 1.76 -16.39 7.85
C ARG A 519 2.05 -16.28 9.35
N ALA A 520 2.89 -17.17 9.88
CA ALA A 520 3.26 -17.14 11.31
C ALA A 520 4.04 -15.88 11.70
N PHE A 521 4.82 -15.31 10.76
CA PHE A 521 5.51 -14.05 10.96
C PHE A 521 4.55 -12.86 10.83
N GLN A 522 3.59 -12.93 9.88
CA GLN A 522 2.58 -11.89 9.63
C GLN A 522 1.48 -11.82 10.69
N HIS A 523 1.12 -12.94 11.32
CA HIS A 523 0.08 -13.01 12.36
C HIS A 523 0.64 -13.50 13.70
N PRO A 524 1.58 -12.77 14.33
CA PRO A 524 2.17 -13.18 15.59
C PRO A 524 1.23 -12.92 16.76
N ASP A 525 1.36 -13.74 17.81
CA ASP A 525 0.63 -13.53 19.06
C ASP A 525 0.99 -12.20 19.73
N LYS A 526 0.00 -11.62 20.44
CA LYS A 526 0.16 -10.40 21.25
C LYS A 526 0.75 -9.21 20.50
N SER A 527 0.45 -9.12 19.21
CA SER A 527 0.89 -8.03 18.34
C SER A 527 -0.01 -6.80 18.46
N SER A 528 0.47 -5.64 18.05
CA SER A 528 -0.35 -4.43 17.94
C SER A 528 -1.02 -4.06 19.27
N PHE A 529 -2.29 -3.63 19.26
CA PHE A 529 -3.07 -3.34 20.46
C PHE A 529 -3.24 -4.54 21.42
N ARG A 530 -2.81 -5.75 21.05
CA ARG A 530 -2.89 -6.98 21.86
C ARG A 530 -1.64 -7.26 22.71
N GLY A 531 -0.67 -6.35 22.71
CA GLY A 531 0.53 -6.45 23.55
C GLY A 531 1.83 -5.94 22.93
N ALA A 532 1.80 -5.37 21.71
CA ALA A 532 2.94 -4.78 21.02
C ALA A 532 4.18 -5.69 20.92
N SER A 533 3.99 -7.00 20.68
CA SER A 533 5.08 -7.98 20.65
C SER A 533 6.17 -7.65 19.61
N GLU A 534 5.79 -6.99 18.52
CA GLU A 534 6.68 -6.49 17.46
C GLU A 534 7.72 -5.47 17.94
N TYR A 535 7.46 -4.78 19.06
CA TYR A 535 8.45 -3.86 19.63
C TYR A 535 9.75 -4.57 20.04
N ARG A 536 9.69 -5.86 20.37
CA ARG A 536 10.87 -6.69 20.67
C ARG A 536 11.84 -6.77 19.50
N ASP A 537 11.31 -6.68 18.27
CA ASP A 537 12.10 -6.77 17.05
C ASP A 537 12.84 -5.45 16.81
N VAL A 538 12.18 -4.32 17.12
CA VAL A 538 12.80 -2.98 17.12
C VAL A 538 13.93 -2.90 18.16
N GLN A 539 13.70 -3.39 19.37
CA GLN A 539 14.74 -3.49 20.41
C GLN A 539 15.92 -4.35 19.96
N ALA A 540 15.65 -5.44 19.24
CA ALA A 540 16.69 -6.31 18.70
C ALA A 540 17.50 -5.62 17.60
N GLY A 541 16.87 -4.81 16.75
CA GLY A 541 17.55 -3.98 15.75
C GLY A 541 18.51 -2.97 16.39
N ALA A 542 18.09 -2.29 17.46
CA ALA A 542 18.97 -1.40 18.21
C ALA A 542 20.16 -2.16 18.84
N LYS A 543 19.93 -3.33 19.44
CA LYS A 543 21.01 -4.18 19.98
C LYS A 543 21.97 -4.66 18.89
N TYR A 544 21.45 -5.00 17.72
CA TYR A 544 22.28 -5.36 16.57
C TYR A 544 23.20 -4.20 16.18
N LEU A 545 22.66 -2.98 16.04
CA LEU A 545 23.45 -1.78 15.80
C LEU A 545 24.52 -1.55 16.87
N GLN A 546 24.17 -1.67 18.17
CA GLN A 546 25.12 -1.52 19.28
C GLN A 546 26.28 -2.52 19.24
N SER A 547 26.09 -3.69 18.59
CA SER A 547 27.13 -4.70 18.45
C SER A 547 28.14 -4.40 17.33
N LEU A 548 27.80 -3.49 16.40
CA LEU A 548 28.67 -3.15 15.27
C LEU A 548 29.82 -2.25 15.74
N ALA A 549 31.06 -2.64 15.42
CA ALA A 549 32.25 -1.88 15.81
C ALA A 549 32.26 -0.42 15.32
N GLY A 550 31.61 -0.16 14.18
CA GLY A 550 31.48 1.16 13.56
C GLY A 550 30.35 2.03 14.11
N VAL A 551 29.54 1.54 15.05
CA VAL A 551 28.40 2.27 15.63
C VAL A 551 28.74 2.78 17.03
N ASP A 552 28.28 3.99 17.32
CA ASP A 552 28.27 4.55 18.67
C ASP A 552 26.99 4.14 19.40
N PRO A 553 27.07 3.23 20.39
CA PRO A 553 25.88 2.73 21.07
C PRO A 553 25.15 3.80 21.88
N ALA A 554 25.80 4.95 22.14
CA ALA A 554 25.21 6.07 22.86
C ALA A 554 24.46 7.05 21.94
N ARG A 555 24.46 6.85 20.61
CA ARG A 555 23.87 7.77 19.61
C ARG A 555 23.03 7.02 18.59
N ILE A 556 21.93 6.43 19.05
CA ILE A 556 20.97 5.71 18.21
C ILE A 556 19.65 6.48 18.18
N GLY A 557 19.20 6.86 17.00
CA GLY A 557 17.86 7.41 16.77
C GLY A 557 16.89 6.40 16.17
N ILE A 558 15.63 6.78 16.04
CA ILE A 558 14.59 5.97 15.39
C ILE A 558 13.61 6.86 14.62
N TRP A 559 13.14 6.42 13.46
CA TRP A 559 12.04 7.08 12.77
C TRP A 559 11.15 6.12 12.00
N GLY A 560 9.93 6.57 11.72
CA GLY A 560 8.95 5.87 10.91
C GLY A 560 7.67 6.67 10.81
N GLY A 561 6.82 6.29 9.85
CA GLY A 561 5.48 6.86 9.69
C GLY A 561 4.37 5.88 9.99
N SER A 562 3.19 6.35 10.42
CA SER A 562 2.00 5.53 10.62
C SER A 562 2.25 4.49 11.72
N TYR A 563 2.13 3.20 11.42
CA TYR A 563 2.57 2.14 12.34
C TYR A 563 4.05 2.28 12.77
N GLY A 564 4.91 2.83 11.90
CA GLY A 564 6.30 3.16 12.22
C GLY A 564 6.42 4.37 13.14
N GLY A 565 5.50 5.33 13.08
CA GLY A 565 5.38 6.44 14.03
C GLY A 565 4.99 5.89 15.41
N TYR A 566 3.98 5.03 15.47
CA TYR A 566 3.61 4.26 16.67
C TYR A 566 4.82 3.55 17.29
N LEU A 567 5.61 2.80 16.51
CA LEU A 567 6.81 2.11 17.00
C LEU A 567 7.93 3.08 17.41
N THR A 568 8.03 4.24 16.76
CA THR A 568 8.96 5.32 17.12
C THR A 568 8.58 5.91 18.49
N ALA A 569 7.33 6.33 18.68
CA ALA A 569 6.86 6.81 19.98
C ALA A 569 6.97 5.75 21.07
N LEU A 570 6.66 4.49 20.77
CA LEU A 570 6.80 3.37 21.71
C LEU A 570 8.26 3.18 22.12
N ALA A 571 9.19 3.33 21.17
CA ALA A 571 10.62 3.24 21.41
C ALA A 571 11.13 4.31 22.36
N LEU A 572 10.69 5.55 22.16
CA LEU A 572 11.09 6.67 23.00
C LEU A 572 10.43 6.61 24.38
N ALA A 573 9.14 6.24 24.45
CA ALA A 573 8.42 6.08 25.71
C ALA A 573 9.04 4.99 26.60
N ARG A 574 9.37 3.83 26.03
CA ARG A 574 9.86 2.67 26.81
C ARG A 574 11.38 2.67 27.01
N ASP A 575 12.14 3.07 25.99
CA ASP A 575 13.59 2.86 25.93
C ASP A 575 14.37 4.14 25.52
N SER A 576 14.03 5.31 26.06
CA SER A 576 14.83 6.55 25.92
C SER A 576 16.32 6.39 26.33
N ALA A 577 16.64 5.36 27.14
CA ALA A 577 18.02 5.01 27.46
C ALA A 577 18.81 4.46 26.25
N THR A 578 18.12 3.84 25.29
CA THR A 578 18.67 3.31 24.04
C THR A 578 18.50 4.31 22.90
N PHE A 579 17.28 4.79 22.68
CA PHE A 579 16.93 5.70 21.60
C PHE A 579 17.03 7.15 22.06
N LYS A 580 17.97 7.92 21.49
CA LYS A 580 18.32 9.27 21.94
C LYS A 580 17.52 10.38 21.29
N ALA A 581 16.90 10.10 20.15
CA ALA A 581 16.03 11.02 19.44
C ALA A 581 15.12 10.20 18.52
N GLY A 582 13.96 10.74 18.16
CA GLY A 582 13.19 10.14 17.08
C GLY A 582 12.32 11.10 16.30
N VAL A 583 11.90 10.64 15.13
CA VAL A 583 11.00 11.38 14.24
C VAL A 583 9.76 10.54 14.04
N ASP A 584 8.67 10.98 14.67
CA ASP A 584 7.35 10.40 14.56
C ASP A 584 6.60 11.13 13.45
N LEU A 585 6.51 10.48 12.31
CA LEU A 585 5.59 10.88 11.26
C LEU A 585 4.25 10.19 11.58
N HIS A 586 3.17 10.97 11.73
CA HIS A 586 1.75 10.58 11.86
C HIS A 586 1.46 9.22 12.53
N GLY A 587 2.01 8.99 13.73
CA GLY A 587 1.84 7.76 14.50
C GLY A 587 0.48 7.59 15.21
N VAL A 588 0.12 6.32 15.47
CA VAL A 588 -0.97 5.97 16.41
C VAL A 588 -0.40 5.97 17.82
N HIS A 589 -0.92 6.81 18.72
CA HIS A 589 -0.37 6.99 20.07
C HIS A 589 -1.26 6.41 21.18
N ASP A 590 -2.56 6.26 20.93
CA ASP A 590 -3.54 5.64 21.82
C ASP A 590 -4.48 4.72 21.03
N TRP A 591 -4.16 3.42 21.02
CA TRP A 591 -4.99 2.37 20.43
C TRP A 591 -6.33 2.24 21.14
N SER A 592 -6.39 2.47 22.45
CA SER A 592 -7.65 2.33 23.20
C SER A 592 -8.65 3.38 22.75
N ARG A 593 -8.19 4.60 22.50
CA ARG A 593 -8.99 5.67 21.93
C ARG A 593 -9.41 5.36 20.50
N LEU A 594 -8.49 4.90 19.64
CA LEU A 594 -8.80 4.55 18.25
C LEU A 594 -9.87 3.47 18.16
N ILE A 595 -9.67 2.35 18.86
CA ILE A 595 -10.63 1.23 18.95
C ILE A 595 -11.95 1.73 19.52
N ALA A 596 -11.91 2.53 20.59
CA ALA A 596 -13.10 3.11 21.17
C ALA A 596 -13.76 4.17 20.28
N GLU A 597 -13.18 4.66 19.19
CA GLU A 597 -13.83 5.57 18.25
C GLU A 597 -14.43 4.81 17.06
N GLU A 598 -13.73 3.78 16.59
CA GLU A 598 -14.02 3.06 15.34
C GLU A 598 -14.85 1.78 15.56
N ASP A 599 -14.53 1.03 16.62
CA ASP A 599 -15.10 -0.29 16.88
C ASP A 599 -16.03 -0.31 18.08
N LYS A 600 -16.57 0.86 18.49
CA LYS A 600 -17.50 0.96 19.64
C LYS A 600 -18.53 -0.17 19.53
N PRO A 601 -18.61 -1.09 20.50
CA PRO A 601 -19.70 -2.03 20.51
C PRO A 601 -20.96 -1.17 20.54
N ALA A 602 -21.84 -1.39 19.57
CA ALA A 602 -23.13 -0.73 19.51
C ALA A 602 -23.87 -0.91 20.85
N VAL A 603 -25.09 -0.37 20.98
CA VAL A 603 -25.98 -0.63 22.15
C VAL A 603 -26.41 -2.12 22.18
N ARG A 604 -25.46 -3.04 22.34
CA ARG A 604 -25.58 -4.48 22.42
C ARG A 604 -25.36 -4.89 23.87
N TYR A 605 -26.11 -5.90 24.32
CA TYR A 605 -25.97 -6.46 25.67
C TYR A 605 -24.69 -7.29 25.82
N GLU A 606 -24.36 -8.11 24.81
CA GLU A 606 -23.12 -8.89 24.76
C GLU A 606 -21.95 -7.97 24.41
N LYS A 607 -21.00 -7.83 25.35
CA LYS A 607 -19.83 -6.95 25.20
C LYS A 607 -18.54 -7.69 24.77
N GLY A 608 -18.56 -9.02 24.72
CA GLY A 608 -17.35 -9.81 24.44
C GLY A 608 -16.21 -9.50 25.41
N ASP A 609 -15.00 -9.37 24.88
CA ASP A 609 -13.77 -9.04 25.61
C ASP A 609 -13.45 -7.52 25.64
N TRP A 610 -14.42 -6.66 25.34
CA TRP A 610 -14.21 -5.22 25.14
C TRP A 610 -13.38 -4.51 26.23
N GLU A 611 -13.68 -4.73 27.51
CA GLU A 611 -12.92 -4.10 28.60
C GLU A 611 -11.46 -4.57 28.64
N ALA A 612 -11.23 -5.87 28.41
CA ALA A 612 -9.89 -6.43 28.32
C ALA A 612 -9.15 -5.90 27.09
N THR A 613 -9.86 -5.74 25.97
CA THR A 613 -9.33 -5.17 24.73
C THR A 613 -8.88 -3.73 24.93
N LEU A 614 -9.72 -2.86 25.50
CA LEU A 614 -9.34 -1.46 25.76
C LEU A 614 -8.16 -1.35 26.72
N LYS A 615 -8.12 -2.20 27.76
CA LYS A 615 -6.98 -2.26 28.68
C LYS A 615 -5.70 -2.67 27.95
N SER A 616 -5.73 -3.76 27.19
CA SER A 616 -4.58 -4.24 26.40
C SER A 616 -4.13 -3.18 25.39
N ALA A 617 -5.06 -2.53 24.72
CA ALA A 617 -4.80 -1.49 23.74
C ALA A 617 -4.07 -0.30 24.39
N PHE A 618 -4.55 0.18 25.53
CA PHE A 618 -3.88 1.24 26.28
C PHE A 618 -2.48 0.80 26.72
N GLU A 619 -2.33 -0.39 27.31
CA GLU A 619 -1.03 -0.94 27.73
C GLU A 619 -0.06 -1.19 26.57
N SER A 620 -0.57 -1.33 25.34
CA SER A 620 0.24 -1.46 24.12
C SER A 620 0.63 -0.10 23.54
N SER A 621 0.04 1.00 24.01
CA SER A 621 0.17 2.33 23.43
C SER A 621 1.33 3.14 24.02
N PRO A 622 1.99 4.02 23.23
CA PRO A 622 3.03 4.93 23.73
C PRO A 622 2.56 5.78 24.91
N VAL A 623 1.31 6.25 24.90
CA VAL A 623 0.76 7.13 25.96
C VAL A 623 0.76 6.49 27.36
N ALA A 624 0.75 5.17 27.47
CA ALA A 624 0.83 4.47 28.75
C ALA A 624 2.21 4.56 29.42
N ASP A 625 3.26 4.82 28.65
CA ASP A 625 4.65 4.85 29.11
C ASP A 625 5.27 6.27 29.10
N VAL A 626 4.50 7.33 28.80
CA VAL A 626 5.01 8.72 28.66
C VAL A 626 5.81 9.21 29.88
N ALA A 627 5.47 8.77 31.10
CA ALA A 627 6.22 9.13 32.31
C ALA A 627 7.71 8.73 32.25
N ARG A 628 8.03 7.68 31.47
CA ARG A 628 9.39 7.15 31.26
C ARG A 628 10.10 7.79 30.06
N TRP A 629 9.38 8.51 29.21
CA TRP A 629 9.93 9.20 28.05
C TRP A 629 10.86 10.34 28.49
N LYS A 630 12.06 10.42 27.90
CA LYS A 630 13.05 11.49 28.13
C LYS A 630 13.68 12.04 26.85
N SER A 631 13.77 11.24 25.79
CA SER A 631 14.42 11.63 24.55
C SER A 631 13.60 12.63 23.74
N PRO A 632 14.23 13.61 23.07
CA PRO A 632 13.52 14.53 22.21
C PRO A 632 12.87 13.83 21.01
N VAL A 633 11.77 14.40 20.52
CA VAL A 633 11.03 13.90 19.34
C VAL A 633 10.62 15.03 18.40
N LEU A 634 10.66 14.78 17.10
CA LEU A 634 10.00 15.61 16.09
C LEU A 634 8.68 14.93 15.69
N LEU A 635 7.57 15.63 15.88
CA LEU A 635 6.22 15.19 15.49
C LEU A 635 5.87 15.83 14.13
N ILE A 636 5.51 15.02 13.13
CA ILE A 636 5.12 15.52 11.80
C ILE A 636 3.77 14.92 11.41
N HIS A 637 2.78 15.73 11.00
CA HIS A 637 1.45 15.20 10.65
C HIS A 637 0.69 16.15 9.71
N GLY A 638 0.05 15.58 8.68
CA GLY A 638 -1.00 16.26 7.90
C GLY A 638 -2.29 16.39 8.70
N ASP A 639 -2.98 17.53 8.67
CA ASP A 639 -4.18 17.71 9.50
C ASP A 639 -5.47 17.13 8.89
N ASP A 640 -5.49 16.88 7.58
CA ASP A 640 -6.56 16.16 6.85
C ASP A 640 -6.20 14.68 6.67
N ASP A 641 -5.45 14.10 7.61
CA ASP A 641 -5.13 12.68 7.64
C ASP A 641 -6.41 11.85 7.91
N ARG A 642 -6.79 11.06 6.90
CA ARG A 642 -7.99 10.21 6.90
C ARG A 642 -7.70 8.74 7.21
N ASN A 643 -6.50 8.45 7.71
CA ASN A 643 -6.05 7.12 8.09
C ASN A 643 -5.72 7.09 9.59
N VAL A 644 -4.84 7.99 10.04
CA VAL A 644 -4.54 8.22 11.46
C VAL A 644 -5.08 9.60 11.84
N ARG A 645 -6.05 9.65 12.76
CA ARG A 645 -6.66 10.94 13.13
C ARG A 645 -5.61 11.88 13.73
N PHE A 646 -5.56 13.12 13.24
CA PHE A 646 -4.69 14.19 13.74
C PHE A 646 -4.78 14.40 15.27
N ASN A 647 -5.93 14.07 15.87
CA ASN A 647 -6.13 14.11 17.33
C ASN A 647 -5.16 13.22 18.12
N GLN A 648 -4.57 12.19 17.51
CA GLN A 648 -3.55 11.33 18.10
C GLN A 648 -2.27 12.15 18.41
N THR A 649 -1.85 13.02 17.50
CA THR A 649 -0.67 13.88 17.71
C THR A 649 -0.96 14.99 18.69
N ILE A 650 -2.16 15.59 18.66
CA ILE A 650 -2.58 16.59 19.66
C ILE A 650 -2.54 16.00 21.08
N ASP A 651 -3.08 14.79 21.27
CA ASP A 651 -3.08 14.13 22.59
C ASP A 651 -1.66 13.83 23.07
N LEU A 652 -0.79 13.31 22.19
CA LEU A 652 0.60 13.03 22.54
C LEU A 652 1.36 14.31 22.92
N ALA A 653 1.30 15.36 22.10
CA ALA A 653 2.00 16.63 22.34
C ALA A 653 1.67 17.21 23.72
N ARG A 654 0.38 17.23 24.10
CA ARG A 654 -0.06 17.69 25.43
C ARG A 654 0.52 16.85 26.57
N ARG A 655 0.60 15.54 26.39
CA ARG A 655 1.20 14.64 27.41
C ARG A 655 2.71 14.82 27.52
N LEU A 656 3.38 15.12 26.41
CA LEU A 656 4.81 15.44 26.40
C LEU A 656 5.09 16.76 27.13
N ASP A 657 4.25 17.79 26.90
CA ASP A 657 4.29 19.06 27.66
C ASP A 657 4.13 18.81 29.17
N ASP A 658 3.09 18.08 29.57
CA ASP A 658 2.83 17.75 30.98
C ASP A 658 3.98 16.95 31.62
N ALA A 659 4.66 16.11 30.83
CA ALA A 659 5.81 15.32 31.26
C ALA A 659 7.16 16.08 31.19
N GLY A 660 7.18 17.30 30.66
CA GLY A 660 8.40 18.09 30.44
C GLY A 660 9.37 17.46 29.43
N VAL A 661 8.85 16.72 28.44
CA VAL A 661 9.64 16.12 27.36
C VAL A 661 9.73 17.13 26.20
N ARG A 662 10.94 17.42 25.75
CA ARG A 662 11.15 18.30 24.59
C ARG A 662 10.61 17.64 23.32
N TYR A 663 9.79 18.37 22.58
CA TYR A 663 9.43 18.00 21.21
C TYR A 663 9.52 19.20 20.27
N GLU A 664 9.64 18.91 18.98
CA GLU A 664 9.44 19.84 17.88
C GLU A 664 8.24 19.35 17.07
N GLU A 665 7.52 20.25 16.40
CA GLU A 665 6.34 19.89 15.60
C GLU A 665 6.37 20.51 14.20
N LEU A 666 5.86 19.77 13.22
CA LEU A 666 5.62 20.22 11.86
C LEU A 666 4.23 19.72 11.42
N VAL A 667 3.27 20.65 11.41
CA VAL A 667 1.92 20.39 10.91
C VAL A 667 1.82 20.83 9.45
N LEU A 668 1.20 20.00 8.61
CA LEU A 668 1.01 20.25 7.18
C LEU A 668 -0.49 20.37 6.90
N PRO A 669 -1.03 21.60 6.83
CA PRO A 669 -2.45 21.80 6.58
C PRO A 669 -2.91 21.19 5.24
N ASN A 670 -4.11 20.61 5.22
CA ASN A 670 -4.79 19.98 4.09
C ASN A 670 -4.05 18.79 3.44
N GLU A 671 -2.93 18.36 4.02
CA GLU A 671 -2.26 17.13 3.62
C GLU A 671 -2.93 15.92 4.27
N ILE A 672 -3.02 14.84 3.50
CA ILE A 672 -3.58 13.55 3.93
C ILE A 672 -2.48 12.68 4.56
N HIS A 673 -2.78 11.41 4.81
CA HIS A 673 -1.82 10.44 5.35
C HIS A 673 -0.55 10.36 4.48
N GLY A 674 -0.64 9.81 3.27
CA GLY A 674 0.46 9.90 2.31
C GLY A 674 0.46 11.28 1.66
N PHE A 675 1.41 12.16 2.02
CA PHE A 675 1.39 13.53 1.50
C PHE A 675 1.32 13.54 -0.03
N LEU A 676 0.40 14.33 -0.56
CA LEU A 676 0.12 14.41 -1.98
C LEU A 676 1.15 15.28 -2.70
N ARG A 677 1.68 16.30 -2.02
CA ARG A 677 2.64 17.25 -2.58
C ARG A 677 4.08 16.88 -2.22
N TYR A 678 4.93 16.92 -3.23
CA TYR A 678 6.36 16.75 -3.08
C TYR A 678 6.99 17.85 -2.21
N ALA A 679 6.45 19.08 -2.27
CA ALA A 679 6.96 20.17 -1.46
C ALA A 679 6.81 19.89 0.04
N ASP A 680 5.74 19.21 0.44
CA ASP A 680 5.43 18.92 1.84
C ASP A 680 6.20 17.70 2.35
N TRP A 681 6.38 16.68 1.50
CA TRP A 681 7.41 15.65 1.70
C TRP A 681 8.80 16.25 1.92
N LEU A 682 9.24 17.15 1.04
CA LEU A 682 10.56 17.78 1.14
C LEU A 682 10.70 18.58 2.45
N LYS A 683 9.66 19.31 2.87
CA LYS A 683 9.66 20.01 4.18
C LYS A 683 9.85 19.03 5.33
N ALA A 684 9.11 17.91 5.34
CA ALA A 684 9.21 16.88 6.37
C ALA A 684 10.61 16.24 6.41
N ASP A 685 11.20 15.94 5.25
CA ASP A 685 12.53 15.33 5.17
C ASP A 685 13.65 16.30 5.58
N VAL A 686 13.52 17.59 5.22
CA VAL A 686 14.44 18.64 5.68
C VAL A 686 14.43 18.71 7.21
N ALA A 687 13.24 18.72 7.82
CA ALA A 687 13.10 18.74 9.28
C ALA A 687 13.69 17.46 9.91
N THR A 688 13.37 16.29 9.36
CA THR A 688 13.88 14.98 9.79
C THR A 688 15.41 14.93 9.81
N VAL A 689 16.05 15.29 8.71
CA VAL A 689 17.52 15.26 8.59
C VAL A 689 18.15 16.22 9.60
N ARG A 690 17.66 17.46 9.69
CA ARG A 690 18.23 18.47 10.60
C ARG A 690 18.08 18.07 12.04
N PHE A 691 16.91 17.54 12.42
CA PHE A 691 16.65 17.06 13.75
C PHE A 691 17.64 15.97 14.16
N PHE A 692 17.87 14.96 13.31
CA PHE A 692 18.86 13.93 13.59
C PHE A 692 20.30 14.45 13.62
N GLU A 693 20.68 15.37 12.72
CA GLU A 693 22.01 15.97 12.77
C GLU A 693 22.22 16.76 14.06
N ALA A 694 21.22 17.52 14.52
CA ALA A 694 21.28 18.27 15.76
C ALA A 694 21.39 17.34 16.99
N GLU A 695 20.53 16.33 17.09
CA GLU A 695 20.43 15.51 18.30
C GLU A 695 21.46 14.36 18.38
N LEU A 696 21.99 13.90 17.24
CA LEU A 696 22.91 12.73 17.20
C LEU A 696 24.32 13.05 16.68
N LYS A 697 24.53 14.20 16.03
CA LYS A 697 25.89 14.70 15.69
C LYS A 697 26.28 15.93 16.49
N GLY A 698 25.32 16.63 17.10
CA GLY A 698 25.53 17.89 17.81
C GLY A 698 26.13 17.73 19.21
N LYS A 699 27.23 18.47 19.38
CA LYS A 699 28.08 18.73 20.57
C LYS A 699 28.85 17.54 21.14
#